data_AF-A0A2G6GIZ7-F1
#
_entry.id   AF-A0A2G6GIZ7-F1
#
_cell.length_a   1.000
_cell.length_b   1.000
_cell.length_c   1.000
_cell.angle_alpha   90.00
_cell.angle_beta   90.00
_cell.angle_gamma   90.00
#
_symmetry.space_group_name_H-M   'P 1'
#
loop_
_entity.id
_entity.type
_entity.pdbx_description
1 polymer ?
#
loop_
_entity_poly.entity_id
_entity_poly.type
_entity_poly.pdbx_seq_one_letter_code
_entity_poly.pdbx_strand_id
1 'polypeptide(L)'
;MEFMNYIGPGLAVGLAGLGVAIGQGILAKKAMQVMGKKPELNSFFLTITILGMALVESAVIYGLIVAFQILGNDSISLLGSIGAGLAIGLTGLGAGVGEGKLVAGALGAIDKNPESKAKLMTFMVLFIALVESAAIYGLVVAFKILGADEPNMASFAGMGMAVGFAGLGVAIGEGIIAEKAMSLLGKKSKLTNFFLTVTILGIALVESAAIYGLIVSFDIFNNSVGLYASLGAGLAIGLAGLGAGVGEGLLVKGALRAIDKNPEAKSKIMTFMVLFIALVESAAIYGLVIAFKILGSDDPSITLFIGMGMAVGFAGLGVAIGEGIIAEKSMSFLGKKSKLTSFFLTVTILGIALVESAAIYGLVISFDIFSKGVGLYASLGAGLAIGLAGLGAGVGEGMLIKGALGAINKNPELKGKIITFMVLFVALVEVTAIYGLIVAFKILSDGGADNMAFVGAGLAIGLAGLGVAIGRGYLSEDSLEVMGKNPKMLSYLLTVSVLGVALVESAAIYALIVSFQILGTENVGGYASIGAGLAIGLAGLGAGIGEGKLVAGSLKSISNNPKIKGKIMTLMVLFVALVESAAIYGLVVAFKILGTDDPNIASFVGMGMAVGFAGLGVAIGEGILSKRAMESISKRPEMLSFFLTVTILGIALVESAAIYGLVVAFDLLNKEIALYASIGAGLAIGLAGLGAGIGEGMLVSGSISSIERNPKIKGKIMTFMVLFIALIEVTAIYGFIIAFKTIDIVRVDSVVDSMLYIGAGLSIGLAGLGVAIGRGYLSQESIEIMGKNPKVISFLLTVSILGVALVESAAIYALVVSFEILGVENIFATLGAGLAIGLAGLGVGVGEGLLIKGAMEGINKAPESKGKTLAFMVLFVALVEVVAIYGLIIAFKVLG
;
A
#
# COMPACT_ATOMS: atom_id res chain seq x y z
N MET A 1 -19.89 -33.15 -5.53
CA MET A 1 -18.70 -32.38 -5.07
C MET A 1 -18.45 -31.32 -6.13
N GLU A 2 -19.49 -30.53 -6.39
CA GLU A 2 -19.64 -29.69 -7.59
C GLU A 2 -19.29 -28.24 -7.23
N PHE A 3 -18.53 -27.59 -8.13
CA PHE A 3 -18.28 -26.15 -8.20
C PHE A 3 -17.44 -25.47 -7.09
N MET A 4 -16.18 -25.86 -6.90
CA MET A 4 -15.24 -25.21 -5.97
C MET A 4 -14.32 -24.14 -6.59
N ASN A 5 -14.54 -23.70 -7.85
CA ASN A 5 -13.52 -22.95 -8.61
C ASN A 5 -13.77 -21.44 -8.73
N TYR A 6 -14.70 -20.87 -7.98
CA TYR A 6 -15.17 -19.50 -8.17
C TYR A 6 -14.27 -18.39 -7.61
N ILE A 7 -13.34 -18.71 -6.71
CA ILE A 7 -12.44 -17.70 -6.12
C ILE A 7 -11.42 -17.18 -7.14
N GLY A 8 -10.83 -18.06 -7.96
CA GLY A 8 -9.83 -17.70 -8.98
C GLY A 8 -10.32 -16.66 -10.00
N PRO A 9 -11.52 -16.79 -10.59
CA PRO A 9 -12.13 -15.78 -11.44
C PRO A 9 -12.21 -14.41 -10.76
N GLY A 10 -12.62 -14.39 -9.48
CA GLY A 10 -12.71 -13.16 -8.69
C GLY A 10 -11.35 -12.51 -8.44
N LEU A 11 -10.33 -13.31 -8.12
CA LEU A 11 -8.95 -12.83 -7.97
C LEU A 11 -8.37 -12.32 -9.29
N ALA A 12 -8.58 -13.05 -10.39
CA ALA A 12 -8.06 -12.71 -11.71
C ALA A 12 -8.57 -11.34 -12.18
N VAL A 13 -9.90 -11.13 -12.16
CA VAL A 13 -10.50 -9.87 -12.61
C VAL A 13 -10.40 -8.78 -11.55
N GLY A 14 -10.59 -9.11 -10.26
CA GLY A 14 -10.54 -8.14 -9.18
C GLY A 14 -9.16 -7.48 -9.03
N LEU A 15 -8.08 -8.26 -8.95
CA LEU A 15 -6.72 -7.72 -8.79
C LEU A 15 -6.23 -7.02 -10.06
N ALA A 16 -6.44 -7.61 -11.24
CA ALA A 16 -6.04 -6.96 -12.49
C ALA A 16 -6.85 -5.67 -12.69
N GLY A 17 -8.16 -5.71 -12.45
CA GLY A 17 -9.05 -4.56 -12.50
C GLY A 17 -8.61 -3.45 -11.54
N LEU A 18 -8.27 -3.79 -10.30
CA LEU A 18 -7.71 -2.82 -9.34
C LEU A 18 -6.54 -2.03 -9.95
N GLY A 19 -5.57 -2.73 -10.54
CA GLY A 19 -4.42 -2.06 -11.16
C GLY A 19 -4.77 -1.23 -12.39
N VAL A 20 -5.62 -1.76 -13.28
CA VAL A 20 -6.09 -1.07 -14.48
C VAL A 20 -6.84 0.21 -14.13
N ALA A 21 -7.79 0.17 -13.19
CA ALA A 21 -8.57 1.34 -12.80
C ALA A 21 -7.70 2.43 -12.17
N ILE A 22 -6.73 2.06 -11.31
CA ILE A 22 -5.73 3.00 -10.77
C ILE A 22 -4.88 3.58 -11.90
N GLY A 23 -4.38 2.74 -12.82
CA GLY A 23 -3.56 3.15 -13.96
C GLY A 23 -4.28 4.13 -14.89
N GLN A 24 -5.51 3.80 -15.26
CA GLN A 24 -6.41 4.64 -16.04
C GLN A 24 -6.73 5.95 -15.32
N GLY A 25 -6.94 5.93 -14.00
CA GLY A 25 -7.09 7.14 -13.19
C GLY A 25 -5.86 8.05 -13.22
N ILE A 26 -4.65 7.46 -13.10
CA ILE A 26 -3.37 8.21 -13.16
C ILE A 26 -3.17 8.88 -14.52
N LEU A 27 -3.38 8.14 -15.62
CA LEU A 27 -3.21 8.69 -16.97
C LEU A 27 -4.32 9.69 -17.32
N ALA A 28 -5.58 9.42 -16.96
CA ALA A 28 -6.70 10.31 -17.21
C ALA A 28 -6.57 11.61 -16.42
N LYS A 29 -6.13 11.54 -15.15
CA LYS A 29 -5.76 12.74 -14.38
C LYS A 29 -4.77 13.60 -15.16
N LYS A 30 -3.74 12.99 -15.73
CA LYS A 30 -2.72 13.72 -16.48
C LYS A 30 -3.27 14.28 -17.80
N ALA A 31 -4.09 13.52 -18.51
CA ALA A 31 -4.79 13.97 -19.71
C ALA A 31 -5.64 15.20 -19.43
N MET A 32 -6.49 15.16 -18.40
CA MET A 32 -7.35 16.27 -17.99
C MET A 32 -6.57 17.54 -17.66
N GLN A 33 -5.43 17.41 -16.96
CA GLN A 33 -4.55 18.56 -16.70
C GLN A 33 -3.97 19.18 -17.97
N VAL A 34 -3.62 18.37 -18.98
CA VAL A 34 -3.03 18.85 -20.23
C VAL A 34 -4.10 19.44 -21.15
N MET A 35 -5.25 18.76 -21.28
CA MET A 35 -6.39 19.21 -22.08
C MET A 35 -6.99 20.52 -21.53
N GLY A 36 -7.06 20.66 -20.21
CA GLY A 36 -7.43 21.94 -19.59
C GLY A 36 -6.39 23.05 -19.80
N LYS A 37 -5.12 22.71 -20.02
CA LYS A 37 -4.06 23.71 -20.29
C LYS A 37 -3.99 24.12 -21.77
N LYS A 38 -4.34 23.23 -22.69
CA LYS A 38 -4.23 23.43 -24.15
C LYS A 38 -5.51 22.97 -24.87
N PRO A 39 -6.62 23.75 -24.77
CA PRO A 39 -7.90 23.36 -25.35
C PRO A 39 -7.86 23.12 -26.87
N GLU A 40 -6.92 23.75 -27.57
CA GLU A 40 -6.69 23.60 -29.01
C GLU A 40 -6.19 22.21 -29.42
N LEU A 41 -5.53 21.47 -28.52
CA LEU A 41 -5.03 20.12 -28.77
C LEU A 41 -5.97 19.02 -28.21
N ASN A 42 -7.17 19.38 -27.77
CA ASN A 42 -8.09 18.45 -27.13
C ASN A 42 -8.42 17.23 -27.99
N SER A 43 -8.68 17.40 -29.29
CA SER A 43 -8.99 16.26 -30.17
C SER A 43 -7.87 15.22 -30.20
N PHE A 44 -6.62 15.70 -30.30
CA PHE A 44 -5.45 14.84 -30.31
C PHE A 44 -5.20 14.16 -28.96
N PHE A 45 -5.26 14.91 -27.86
CA PHE A 45 -5.06 14.34 -26.52
C PHE A 45 -6.20 13.39 -26.14
N LEU A 46 -7.42 13.63 -26.61
CA LEU A 46 -8.54 12.72 -26.46
C LEU A 46 -8.22 11.36 -27.11
N THR A 47 -7.79 11.35 -28.37
CA THR A 47 -7.44 10.11 -29.08
C THR A 47 -6.34 9.33 -28.38
N ILE A 48 -5.25 9.99 -27.97
CA ILE A 48 -4.15 9.30 -27.27
C ILE A 48 -4.57 8.81 -25.89
N THR A 49 -5.41 9.57 -25.19
CA THR A 49 -5.90 9.16 -23.86
C THR A 49 -6.76 7.91 -24.01
N ILE A 50 -7.68 7.87 -24.98
CA ILE A 50 -8.50 6.67 -25.25
C ILE A 50 -7.61 5.49 -25.64
N LEU A 51 -6.63 5.69 -26.54
CA LEU A 51 -5.67 4.64 -26.90
C LEU A 51 -4.89 4.14 -25.69
N GLY A 52 -4.40 5.05 -24.84
CA GLY A 52 -3.66 4.70 -23.63
C GLY A 52 -4.52 3.96 -22.61
N MET A 53 -5.79 4.36 -22.43
CA MET A 53 -6.74 3.65 -21.57
C MET A 53 -7.03 2.24 -22.08
N ALA A 54 -7.21 2.09 -23.40
CA ALA A 54 -7.45 0.79 -24.03
C ALA A 54 -6.24 -0.15 -23.94
N LEU A 55 -5.01 0.38 -24.03
CA LEU A 55 -3.79 -0.41 -23.81
C LEU A 55 -3.70 -0.85 -22.35
N VAL A 56 -3.89 0.07 -21.39
CA VAL A 56 -3.90 -0.26 -19.96
C VAL A 56 -4.98 -1.29 -19.60
N GLU A 57 -6.09 -1.30 -20.34
CA GLU A 57 -7.20 -2.25 -20.16
C GLU A 57 -6.85 -3.70 -20.57
N SER A 58 -5.78 -3.92 -21.36
CA SER A 58 -5.36 -5.28 -21.76
C SER A 58 -5.12 -6.19 -20.56
N ALA A 59 -4.53 -5.66 -19.48
CA ALA A 59 -4.21 -6.42 -18.27
C ALA A 59 -5.47 -7.03 -17.60
N VAL A 60 -6.58 -6.30 -17.51
CA VAL A 60 -7.85 -6.84 -16.97
C VAL A 60 -8.54 -7.75 -17.97
N ILE A 61 -8.36 -7.53 -19.28
CA ILE A 61 -8.86 -8.45 -20.32
C ILE A 61 -8.17 -9.81 -20.20
N TYR A 62 -6.86 -9.87 -19.93
CA TYR A 62 -6.18 -11.14 -19.65
C TYR A 62 -6.74 -11.83 -18.40
N GLY A 63 -7.00 -11.06 -17.34
CA GLY A 63 -7.68 -11.56 -16.15
C GLY A 63 -9.07 -12.13 -16.47
N LEU A 64 -9.83 -11.47 -17.35
CA LEU A 64 -11.15 -11.89 -17.80
C LEU A 64 -11.09 -13.19 -18.62
N ILE A 65 -10.09 -13.32 -19.51
CA ILE A 65 -9.86 -14.54 -20.29
C ILE A 65 -9.58 -15.72 -19.35
N VAL A 66 -8.68 -15.55 -18.37
CA VAL A 66 -8.36 -16.59 -17.38
C VAL A 66 -9.59 -16.91 -16.53
N ALA A 67 -10.35 -15.89 -16.09
CA ALA A 67 -11.58 -16.08 -15.33
C ALA A 67 -12.61 -16.93 -16.09
N PHE A 68 -12.87 -16.63 -17.36
CA PHE A 68 -13.80 -17.43 -18.17
C PHE A 68 -13.29 -18.84 -18.45
N GLN A 69 -11.97 -19.02 -18.61
CA GLN A 69 -11.41 -20.37 -18.76
C GLN A 69 -11.53 -21.20 -17.49
N ILE A 70 -11.33 -20.59 -16.32
CA ILE A 70 -11.57 -21.27 -15.04
C ILE A 70 -13.05 -21.65 -14.91
N LEU A 71 -13.97 -20.72 -15.21
CA LEU A 71 -15.40 -20.97 -15.14
C LEU A 71 -15.90 -21.99 -16.16
N GLY A 72 -15.19 -22.17 -17.28
CA GLY A 72 -15.49 -23.16 -18.31
C GLY A 72 -14.78 -24.51 -18.11
N ASN A 73 -13.96 -24.66 -17.06
CA ASN A 73 -13.21 -25.88 -16.79
C ASN A 73 -13.71 -26.53 -15.50
N ASP A 74 -14.59 -27.52 -15.64
CA ASP A 74 -15.16 -28.26 -14.51
C ASP A 74 -14.14 -29.15 -13.78
N SER A 75 -12.97 -29.42 -14.41
CA SER A 75 -11.97 -30.32 -13.86
C SER A 75 -10.94 -29.65 -12.95
N ILE A 76 -10.83 -28.32 -12.99
CA ILE A 76 -9.82 -27.60 -12.19
C ILE A 76 -10.13 -27.69 -10.68
N SER A 77 -9.11 -27.70 -9.83
CA SER A 77 -9.28 -27.62 -8.38
C SER A 77 -9.39 -26.18 -7.88
N LEU A 78 -9.90 -26.00 -6.66
CA LEU A 78 -9.95 -24.69 -5.98
C LEU A 78 -8.56 -24.03 -5.93
N LEU A 79 -7.52 -24.79 -5.58
CA LEU A 79 -6.15 -24.28 -5.47
C LEU A 79 -5.53 -23.99 -6.85
N GLY A 80 -5.88 -24.76 -7.88
CA GLY A 80 -5.55 -24.46 -9.27
C GLY A 80 -6.20 -23.15 -9.74
N SER A 81 -7.49 -22.97 -9.44
CA SER A 81 -8.24 -21.75 -9.72
C SER A 81 -7.61 -20.54 -9.01
N ILE A 82 -7.33 -20.64 -7.70
CA ILE A 82 -6.64 -19.59 -6.95
C ILE A 82 -5.25 -19.30 -7.53
N GLY A 83 -4.46 -20.34 -7.85
CA GLY A 83 -3.13 -20.20 -8.43
C GLY A 83 -3.14 -19.45 -9.76
N ALA A 84 -4.02 -19.85 -10.69
CA ALA A 84 -4.19 -19.17 -11.97
C ALA A 84 -4.69 -17.72 -11.78
N GLY A 85 -5.64 -17.51 -10.86
CA GLY A 85 -6.18 -16.18 -10.55
C GLY A 85 -5.15 -15.24 -9.92
N LEU A 86 -4.32 -15.71 -8.98
CA LEU A 86 -3.24 -14.93 -8.38
C LEU A 86 -2.13 -14.62 -9.40
N ALA A 87 -1.78 -15.59 -10.25
CA ALA A 87 -0.75 -15.43 -11.27
C ALA A 87 -1.06 -14.25 -12.19
N ILE A 88 -2.26 -14.23 -12.81
CA ILE A 88 -2.64 -13.14 -13.73
C ILE A 88 -3.14 -11.90 -12.99
N GLY A 89 -3.80 -12.07 -11.84
CA GLY A 89 -4.38 -10.97 -11.09
C GLY A 89 -3.32 -10.03 -10.53
N LEU A 90 -2.27 -10.56 -9.89
CA LEU A 90 -1.20 -9.75 -9.30
C LEU A 90 -0.29 -9.13 -10.38
N THR A 91 0.08 -9.88 -11.42
CA THR A 91 0.89 -9.30 -12.52
C THR A 91 0.10 -8.27 -13.32
N GLY A 92 -1.19 -8.53 -13.57
CA GLY A 92 -2.11 -7.59 -14.19
C GLY A 92 -2.31 -6.32 -13.36
N LEU A 93 -2.34 -6.44 -12.02
CA LEU A 93 -2.36 -5.28 -11.13
C LEU A 93 -1.14 -4.39 -11.38
N GLY A 94 0.04 -5.00 -11.42
CA GLY A 94 1.30 -4.30 -11.64
C GLY A 94 1.36 -3.65 -13.02
N ALA A 95 0.99 -4.39 -14.07
CA ALA A 95 0.97 -3.92 -15.45
C ALA A 95 0.03 -2.73 -15.62
N GLY A 96 -1.22 -2.83 -15.13
CA GLY A 96 -2.19 -1.74 -15.20
C GLY A 96 -1.67 -0.44 -14.57
N VAL A 97 -1.07 -0.52 -13.37
CA VAL A 97 -0.48 0.65 -12.71
C VAL A 97 0.77 1.16 -13.45
N GLY A 98 1.64 0.25 -13.90
CA GLY A 98 2.89 0.56 -14.57
C GLY A 98 2.67 1.27 -15.91
N GLU A 99 1.78 0.72 -16.74
CA GLU A 99 1.39 1.28 -18.03
C GLU A 99 0.65 2.61 -17.87
N GLY A 100 -0.24 2.72 -16.87
CA GLY A 100 -0.91 3.99 -16.57
C GLY A 100 0.08 5.12 -16.25
N LYS A 101 1.12 4.84 -15.44
CA LYS A 101 2.21 5.81 -15.16
C LYS A 101 3.00 6.13 -16.43
N LEU A 102 3.33 5.13 -17.23
CA LEU A 102 4.04 5.31 -18.50
C LEU A 102 3.28 6.23 -19.46
N VAL A 103 1.98 5.97 -19.68
CA VAL A 103 1.11 6.79 -20.54
C VAL A 103 0.99 8.20 -19.99
N ALA A 104 0.84 8.38 -18.68
CA ALA A 104 0.87 9.71 -18.06
C ALA A 104 2.20 10.44 -18.33
N GLY A 105 3.32 9.72 -18.26
CA GLY A 105 4.65 10.20 -18.64
C GLY A 105 4.72 10.64 -20.10
N ALA A 106 4.14 9.83 -21.01
CA ALA A 106 4.06 10.10 -22.45
C ALA A 106 3.20 11.34 -22.75
N LEU A 107 1.99 11.44 -22.20
CA LEU A 107 1.13 12.62 -22.31
C LEU A 107 1.85 13.89 -21.82
N GLY A 108 2.56 13.80 -20.70
CA GLY A 108 3.37 14.90 -20.17
C GLY A 108 4.61 15.23 -21.01
N ALA A 109 5.15 14.27 -21.76
CA ALA A 109 6.25 14.46 -22.69
C ALA A 109 5.77 15.17 -23.97
N ILE A 110 4.61 14.74 -24.49
CA ILE A 110 3.99 15.35 -25.68
C ILE A 110 3.49 16.76 -25.38
N ASP A 111 2.97 17.04 -24.16
CA ASP A 111 2.66 18.43 -23.75
C ASP A 111 3.90 19.33 -23.83
N LYS A 112 5.08 18.82 -23.45
CA LYS A 112 6.33 19.59 -23.49
C LYS A 112 6.91 19.73 -24.90
N ASN A 113 6.76 18.71 -25.73
CA ASN A 113 7.29 18.68 -27.10
C ASN A 113 6.25 18.11 -28.09
N PRO A 114 5.25 18.92 -28.51
CA PRO A 114 4.20 18.48 -29.42
C PRO A 114 4.71 18.13 -30.83
N GLU A 115 5.83 18.72 -31.25
CA GLU A 115 6.44 18.49 -32.57
C GLU A 115 6.94 17.05 -32.73
N SER A 116 7.44 16.46 -31.64
CA SER A 116 7.94 15.07 -31.62
C SER A 116 6.86 14.05 -31.26
N LYS A 117 5.58 14.40 -31.34
CA LYS A 117 4.46 13.55 -30.89
C LYS A 117 4.47 12.13 -31.49
N ALA A 118 4.72 11.99 -32.79
CA ALA A 118 4.74 10.68 -33.46
C ALA A 118 5.83 9.78 -32.87
N LYS A 119 7.04 10.32 -32.69
CA LYS A 119 8.18 9.61 -32.10
C LYS A 119 7.92 9.23 -30.64
N LEU A 120 7.33 10.13 -29.86
CA LEU A 120 6.97 9.88 -28.47
C LEU A 120 5.87 8.81 -28.35
N MET A 121 4.92 8.77 -29.28
CA MET A 121 3.93 7.69 -29.35
C MET A 121 4.59 6.34 -29.66
N THR A 122 5.55 6.29 -30.59
CA THR A 122 6.30 5.04 -30.86
C THR A 122 7.02 4.53 -29.61
N PHE A 123 7.67 5.42 -28.84
CA PHE A 123 8.31 5.02 -27.59
C PHE A 123 7.33 4.63 -26.50
N MET A 124 6.17 5.29 -26.44
CA MET A 124 5.09 4.91 -25.53
C MET A 124 4.66 3.46 -25.78
N VAL A 125 4.35 3.11 -27.04
CA VAL A 125 3.93 1.75 -27.40
C VAL A 125 5.05 0.73 -27.15
N LEU A 126 6.29 1.05 -27.50
CA LEU A 126 7.45 0.19 -27.21
C LEU A 126 7.56 -0.13 -25.71
N PHE A 127 7.49 0.90 -24.87
CA PHE A 127 7.65 0.69 -23.43
C PHE A 127 6.43 0.02 -22.79
N ILE A 128 5.22 0.20 -23.34
CA ILE A 128 4.04 -0.55 -22.87
C ILE A 128 4.27 -2.04 -23.09
N ALA A 129 4.71 -2.44 -24.30
CA ALA A 129 5.02 -3.83 -24.59
C ALA A 129 6.10 -4.44 -23.68
N LEU A 130 7.02 -3.62 -23.16
CA LEU A 130 8.00 -4.07 -22.17
C LEU A 130 7.36 -4.26 -20.79
N VAL A 131 6.57 -3.29 -20.31
CA VAL A 131 5.86 -3.42 -19.01
C VAL A 131 4.86 -4.58 -19.02
N GLU A 132 4.26 -4.86 -20.18
CA GLU A 132 3.30 -5.93 -20.38
C GLU A 132 3.94 -7.33 -20.30
N SER A 133 5.28 -7.45 -20.41
CA SER A 133 5.97 -8.75 -20.31
C SER A 133 5.71 -9.45 -18.97
N ALA A 134 5.64 -8.68 -17.87
CA ALA A 134 5.32 -9.18 -16.55
C ALA A 134 3.90 -9.79 -16.48
N ALA A 135 2.91 -9.16 -17.14
CA ALA A 135 1.56 -9.72 -17.26
C ALA A 135 1.56 -11.02 -18.08
N ILE A 136 2.37 -11.07 -19.15
CA ILE A 136 2.54 -12.27 -19.97
C ILE A 136 3.13 -13.43 -19.16
N TYR A 137 4.07 -13.19 -18.24
CA TYR A 137 4.58 -14.25 -17.36
C TYR A 137 3.48 -14.83 -16.46
N GLY A 138 2.66 -13.97 -15.85
CA GLY A 138 1.50 -14.41 -15.08
C GLY A 138 0.50 -15.20 -15.93
N LEU A 139 0.27 -14.76 -17.17
CA LEU A 139 -0.60 -15.44 -18.12
C LEU A 139 -0.05 -16.84 -18.47
N VAL A 140 1.24 -16.95 -18.78
CA VAL A 140 1.92 -18.22 -19.09
C VAL A 140 1.77 -19.22 -17.93
N VAL A 141 2.00 -18.77 -16.69
CA VAL A 141 1.84 -19.61 -15.49
C VAL A 141 0.37 -19.99 -15.29
N ALA A 142 -0.58 -19.05 -15.47
CA ALA A 142 -2.00 -19.35 -15.38
C ALA A 142 -2.40 -20.44 -16.38
N PHE A 143 -2.08 -20.29 -17.68
CA PHE A 143 -2.37 -21.31 -18.69
C PHE A 143 -1.69 -22.65 -18.40
N LYS A 144 -0.48 -22.64 -17.84
CA LYS A 144 0.22 -23.87 -17.45
C LYS A 144 -0.51 -24.61 -16.33
N ILE A 145 -1.09 -23.89 -15.37
CA ILE A 145 -1.94 -24.44 -14.32
C ILE A 145 -3.26 -24.96 -14.91
N LEU A 146 -3.90 -24.19 -15.80
CA LEU A 146 -5.18 -24.56 -16.42
C LEU A 146 -5.08 -25.79 -17.33
N GLY A 147 -3.92 -26.00 -17.96
CA GLY A 147 -3.65 -27.13 -18.85
C GLY A 147 -2.93 -28.31 -18.19
N ALA A 148 -2.93 -28.40 -16.86
CA ALA A 148 -2.29 -29.51 -16.15
C ALA A 148 -3.11 -30.80 -16.25
N ASP A 149 -2.44 -31.93 -16.54
CA ASP A 149 -3.09 -33.25 -16.66
C ASP A 149 -3.61 -33.78 -15.30
N GLU A 150 -2.96 -33.40 -14.19
CA GLU A 150 -3.42 -33.66 -12.83
C GLU A 150 -3.94 -32.36 -12.18
N PRO A 151 -5.27 -32.11 -12.21
CA PRO A 151 -5.83 -30.84 -11.74
C PRO A 151 -5.82 -30.67 -10.20
N ASN A 152 -5.41 -31.71 -9.45
CA ASN A 152 -5.45 -31.77 -7.98
C ASN A 152 -4.10 -31.48 -7.30
N MET A 153 -3.11 -30.96 -8.02
CA MET A 153 -1.83 -30.58 -7.41
C MET A 153 -2.07 -29.39 -6.46
N ALA A 154 -2.04 -29.66 -5.15
CA ALA A 154 -2.25 -28.64 -4.13
C ALA A 154 -1.19 -27.51 -4.21
N SER A 155 -0.14 -27.69 -5.00
CA SER A 155 0.95 -26.74 -5.14
C SER A 155 0.69 -25.53 -6.04
N PHE A 156 -0.37 -25.52 -6.85
CA PHE A 156 -0.62 -24.46 -7.84
C PHE A 156 -0.80 -23.04 -7.26
N ALA A 157 -1.32 -22.92 -6.04
CA ALA A 157 -1.42 -21.63 -5.37
C ALA A 157 -0.02 -21.00 -5.15
N GLY A 158 0.98 -21.82 -4.81
CA GLY A 158 2.38 -21.41 -4.65
C GLY A 158 3.03 -20.92 -5.95
N MET A 159 2.74 -21.58 -7.09
CA MET A 159 3.11 -21.08 -8.42
C MET A 159 2.55 -19.69 -8.68
N GLY A 160 1.25 -19.52 -8.44
CA GLY A 160 0.58 -18.23 -8.65
C GLY A 160 1.16 -17.11 -7.79
N MET A 161 1.47 -17.39 -6.52
CA MET A 161 2.11 -16.41 -5.63
C MET A 161 3.54 -16.05 -6.06
N ALA A 162 4.34 -17.04 -6.46
CA ALA A 162 5.74 -16.85 -6.87
C ALA A 162 5.85 -15.87 -8.04
N VAL A 163 5.17 -16.15 -9.16
CA VAL A 163 5.18 -15.26 -10.33
C VAL A 163 4.34 -14.00 -10.10
N GLY A 164 3.23 -14.12 -9.37
CA GLY A 164 2.27 -13.04 -9.16
C GLY A 164 2.88 -11.86 -8.43
N PHE A 165 3.44 -12.08 -7.24
CA PHE A 165 4.07 -11.01 -6.45
C PHE A 165 5.35 -10.50 -7.12
N ALA A 166 6.21 -11.38 -7.63
CA ALA A 166 7.43 -10.94 -8.30
C ALA A 166 7.13 -10.09 -9.55
N GLY A 167 6.23 -10.56 -10.41
CA GLY A 167 5.79 -9.84 -11.60
C GLY A 167 5.04 -8.54 -11.29
N LEU A 168 4.28 -8.48 -10.20
CA LEU A 168 3.69 -7.24 -9.69
C LEU A 168 4.78 -6.18 -9.41
N GLY A 169 5.85 -6.55 -8.70
CA GLY A 169 6.95 -5.64 -8.41
C GLY A 169 7.70 -5.19 -9.65
N VAL A 170 7.99 -6.12 -10.57
CA VAL A 170 8.64 -5.84 -11.86
C VAL A 170 7.82 -4.86 -12.69
N ALA A 171 6.53 -5.12 -12.92
CA ALA A 171 5.69 -4.23 -13.72
C ALA A 171 5.58 -2.82 -13.13
N ILE A 172 5.50 -2.70 -11.79
CA ILE A 172 5.55 -1.39 -11.12
C ILE A 172 6.91 -0.72 -11.34
N GLY A 173 8.01 -1.47 -11.18
CA GLY A 173 9.38 -1.00 -11.38
C GLY A 173 9.63 -0.49 -12.79
N GLU A 174 9.28 -1.28 -13.80
CA GLU A 174 9.39 -0.94 -15.22
C GLU A 174 8.52 0.27 -15.57
N GLY A 175 7.29 0.34 -15.06
CA GLY A 175 6.43 1.51 -15.21
C GLY A 175 7.05 2.79 -14.62
N ILE A 176 7.73 2.69 -13.47
CA ILE A 176 8.47 3.80 -12.85
C ILE A 176 9.65 4.26 -13.73
N ILE A 177 10.38 3.32 -14.34
CA ILE A 177 11.47 3.60 -15.28
C ILE A 177 10.91 4.28 -16.52
N ALA A 178 9.90 3.67 -17.16
CA ALA A 178 9.30 4.12 -18.40
C ALA A 178 8.67 5.51 -18.27
N GLU A 179 7.92 5.78 -17.19
CA GLU A 179 7.40 7.13 -16.88
C GLU A 179 8.53 8.16 -16.88
N LYS A 180 9.64 7.85 -16.20
CA LYS A 180 10.77 8.77 -16.08
C LYS A 180 11.48 8.95 -17.42
N ALA A 181 11.68 7.86 -18.17
CA ALA A 181 12.28 7.86 -19.50
C ALA A 181 11.47 8.73 -20.47
N MET A 182 10.15 8.52 -20.54
CA MET A 182 9.24 9.33 -21.37
C MET A 182 9.35 10.83 -21.05
N SER A 183 9.36 11.19 -19.76
CA SER A 183 9.56 12.59 -19.37
C SER A 183 10.89 13.18 -19.82
N LEU A 184 11.95 12.38 -20.01
CA LEU A 184 13.27 12.84 -20.47
C LEU A 184 13.34 12.91 -22.00
N LEU A 185 12.74 11.94 -22.69
CA LEU A 185 12.62 11.92 -24.14
C LEU A 185 11.87 13.16 -24.66
N GLY A 186 10.85 13.61 -23.93
CA GLY A 186 10.14 14.87 -24.23
C GLY A 186 10.95 16.15 -23.97
N LYS A 187 12.11 16.08 -23.30
CA LYS A 187 12.93 17.26 -22.95
C LYS A 187 14.22 17.39 -23.76
N LYS A 188 14.91 16.29 -24.07
CA LYS A 188 16.29 16.33 -24.57
C LYS A 188 16.54 15.46 -25.81
N SER A 189 16.33 16.05 -26.98
CA SER A 189 16.50 15.39 -28.29
C SER A 189 17.89 14.75 -28.50
N LYS A 190 18.98 15.40 -28.06
CA LYS A 190 20.36 14.93 -28.29
C LYS A 190 20.76 13.66 -27.51
N LEU A 191 20.08 13.34 -26.41
CA LEU A 191 20.38 12.17 -25.57
C LEU A 191 19.36 11.04 -25.73
N THR A 192 18.44 11.15 -26.70
CA THR A 192 17.34 10.20 -26.93
C THR A 192 17.85 8.76 -26.96
N ASN A 193 18.79 8.44 -27.86
CA ASN A 193 19.27 7.07 -28.04
C ASN A 193 19.90 6.51 -26.75
N PHE A 194 20.63 7.35 -26.02
CA PHE A 194 21.23 6.93 -24.77
C PHE A 194 20.17 6.66 -23.69
N PHE A 195 19.17 7.54 -23.55
CA PHE A 195 18.07 7.29 -22.62
C PHE A 195 17.30 6.02 -22.97
N LEU A 196 17.10 5.71 -24.25
CA LEU A 196 16.52 4.43 -24.68
C LEU A 196 17.39 3.25 -24.24
N THR A 197 18.71 3.29 -24.49
CA THR A 197 19.63 2.22 -24.06
C THR A 197 19.59 1.98 -22.54
N VAL A 198 19.65 3.05 -21.74
CA VAL A 198 19.61 2.93 -20.27
C VAL A 198 18.25 2.43 -19.79
N THR A 199 17.17 2.84 -20.46
CA THR A 199 15.82 2.38 -20.12
C THR A 199 15.64 0.91 -20.42
N ILE A 200 16.02 0.45 -21.62
CA ILE A 200 15.92 -0.96 -22.02
C ILE A 200 16.80 -1.83 -21.11
N LEU A 201 18.04 -1.41 -20.82
CA LEU A 201 18.89 -2.13 -19.89
C LEU A 201 18.28 -2.17 -18.48
N GLY A 202 17.76 -1.05 -17.99
CA GLY A 202 17.16 -0.97 -16.67
C GLY A 202 15.94 -1.87 -16.54
N ILE A 203 15.04 -1.87 -17.53
CA ILE A 203 13.89 -2.78 -17.59
C ILE A 203 14.38 -4.24 -17.60
N ALA A 204 15.32 -4.59 -18.48
CA ALA A 204 15.83 -5.96 -18.56
C ALA A 204 16.50 -6.46 -17.27
N LEU A 205 17.11 -5.56 -16.49
CA LEU A 205 17.67 -5.92 -15.17
C LEU A 205 16.57 -6.12 -14.12
N VAL A 206 15.56 -5.24 -14.10
CA VAL A 206 14.38 -5.38 -13.22
C VAL A 206 13.62 -6.67 -13.49
N GLU A 207 13.56 -7.10 -14.75
CA GLU A 207 12.87 -8.32 -15.19
C GLU A 207 13.42 -9.60 -14.52
N SER A 208 14.68 -9.58 -14.05
CA SER A 208 15.31 -10.71 -13.33
C SER A 208 14.47 -11.21 -12.14
N ALA A 209 13.85 -10.31 -11.38
CA ALA A 209 13.04 -10.67 -10.22
C ALA A 209 11.80 -11.50 -10.62
N ALA A 210 11.13 -11.15 -11.72
CA ALA A 210 10.00 -11.94 -12.24
C ALA A 210 10.48 -13.28 -12.80
N ILE A 211 11.67 -13.33 -13.40
CA ILE A 211 12.28 -14.57 -13.88
C ILE A 211 12.55 -15.53 -12.70
N TYR A 212 13.00 -15.06 -11.54
CA TYR A 212 13.15 -15.92 -10.37
C TYR A 212 11.82 -16.50 -9.90
N GLY A 213 10.75 -15.69 -9.87
CA GLY A 213 9.39 -16.16 -9.57
C GLY A 213 8.90 -17.20 -10.59
N LEU A 214 9.24 -17.01 -11.87
CA LEU A 214 8.95 -17.96 -12.94
C LEU A 214 9.70 -19.28 -12.74
N ILE A 215 11.00 -19.24 -12.45
CA ILE A 215 11.83 -20.42 -12.19
C ILE A 215 11.24 -21.26 -11.05
N VAL A 216 10.93 -20.62 -9.91
CA VAL A 216 10.31 -21.30 -8.77
C VAL A 216 8.94 -21.86 -9.13
N SER A 217 8.15 -21.15 -9.94
CA SER A 217 6.85 -21.65 -10.41
C SER A 217 7.00 -22.93 -11.25
N PHE A 218 7.93 -22.95 -12.21
CA PHE A 218 8.16 -24.14 -13.03
C PHE A 218 8.78 -25.30 -12.24
N ASP A 219 9.63 -25.01 -11.26
CA ASP A 219 10.19 -26.04 -10.38
C ASP A 219 9.11 -26.70 -9.52
N ILE A 220 8.21 -25.89 -8.94
CA ILE A 220 7.01 -26.36 -8.24
C ILE A 220 6.16 -27.27 -9.15
N PHE A 221 5.96 -26.86 -10.41
CA PHE A 221 5.18 -27.62 -11.38
C PHE A 221 5.80 -28.99 -11.68
N ASN A 222 7.12 -29.02 -11.93
CA ASN A 222 7.81 -30.22 -12.41
C ASN A 222 8.06 -31.24 -11.30
N ASN A 223 8.25 -30.79 -10.06
CA ASN A 223 8.64 -31.65 -8.94
C ASN A 223 7.46 -32.12 -8.06
N SER A 224 6.21 -31.77 -8.40
CA SER A 224 5.00 -32.19 -7.69
C SER A 224 5.07 -31.99 -6.16
N VAL A 225 5.56 -30.82 -5.73
CA VAL A 225 5.76 -30.49 -4.31
C VAL A 225 4.44 -30.35 -3.54
N GLY A 226 4.49 -30.50 -2.22
CA GLY A 226 3.32 -30.32 -1.35
C GLY A 226 2.85 -28.85 -1.25
N LEU A 227 1.60 -28.65 -0.79
CA LEU A 227 0.96 -27.32 -0.63
C LEU A 227 1.79 -26.34 0.20
N TYR A 228 2.21 -26.74 1.40
CA TYR A 228 2.92 -25.85 2.32
C TYR A 228 4.30 -25.47 1.79
N ALA A 229 4.98 -26.40 1.13
CA ALA A 229 6.26 -26.15 0.48
C ALA A 229 6.10 -25.17 -0.69
N SER A 230 5.09 -25.37 -1.55
CA SER A 230 4.86 -24.46 -2.67
C SER A 230 4.47 -23.05 -2.23
N LEU A 231 3.62 -22.93 -1.20
CA LEU A 231 3.23 -21.63 -0.63
C LEU A 231 4.42 -20.95 0.05
N GLY A 232 5.21 -21.69 0.83
CA GLY A 232 6.42 -21.18 1.46
C GLY A 232 7.44 -20.69 0.45
N ALA A 233 7.74 -21.49 -0.57
CA ALA A 233 8.65 -21.11 -1.65
C ALA A 233 8.12 -19.92 -2.46
N GLY A 234 6.82 -19.93 -2.79
CA GLY A 234 6.18 -18.85 -3.55
C GLY A 234 6.13 -17.53 -2.80
N LEU A 235 5.86 -17.53 -1.49
CA LEU A 235 5.92 -16.33 -0.66
C LEU A 235 7.35 -15.82 -0.48
N ALA A 236 8.33 -16.72 -0.32
CA ALA A 236 9.73 -16.36 -0.17
C ALA A 236 10.24 -15.56 -1.38
N ILE A 237 10.14 -16.13 -2.58
CA ILE A 237 10.62 -15.45 -3.80
C ILE A 237 9.66 -14.37 -4.28
N GLY A 238 8.35 -14.58 -4.15
CA GLY A 238 7.35 -13.66 -4.66
C GLY A 238 7.42 -12.30 -3.98
N LEU A 239 7.40 -12.28 -2.63
CA LEU A 239 7.45 -11.02 -1.87
C LEU A 239 8.83 -10.35 -1.96
N ALA A 240 9.92 -11.11 -1.87
CA ALA A 240 11.26 -10.55 -2.02
C ALA A 240 11.50 -9.99 -3.44
N GLY A 241 11.06 -10.73 -4.46
CA GLY A 241 11.07 -10.29 -5.86
C GLY A 241 10.20 -9.06 -6.11
N LEU A 242 9.06 -8.94 -5.42
CA LEU A 242 8.23 -7.73 -5.47
C LEU A 242 9.03 -6.51 -5.02
N GLY A 243 9.78 -6.65 -3.92
CA GLY A 243 10.63 -5.59 -3.40
C GLY A 243 11.78 -5.24 -4.33
N ALA A 244 12.47 -6.23 -4.87
CA ALA A 244 13.57 -6.03 -5.81
C ALA A 244 13.10 -5.29 -7.06
N GLY A 245 12.00 -5.74 -7.68
CA GLY A 245 11.46 -5.09 -8.88
C GLY A 245 11.12 -3.60 -8.64
N VAL A 246 10.48 -3.28 -7.51
CA VAL A 246 10.18 -1.89 -7.14
C VAL A 246 11.46 -1.09 -6.82
N GLY A 247 12.37 -1.66 -6.02
CA GLY A 247 13.61 -1.03 -5.57
C GLY A 247 14.55 -0.69 -6.72
N GLU A 248 14.75 -1.63 -7.64
CA GLU A 248 15.56 -1.44 -8.84
C GLU A 248 14.91 -0.43 -9.80
N GLY A 249 13.59 -0.46 -9.95
CA GLY A 249 12.85 0.56 -10.70
C GLY A 249 13.09 1.99 -10.19
N LEU A 250 13.08 2.17 -8.87
CA LEU A 250 13.43 3.45 -8.23
C LEU A 250 14.88 3.86 -8.48
N LEU A 251 15.81 2.91 -8.36
CA LEU A 251 17.24 3.11 -8.60
C LEU A 251 17.50 3.59 -10.03
N VAL A 252 16.97 2.88 -11.04
CA VAL A 252 17.16 3.23 -12.47
C VAL A 252 16.53 4.59 -12.77
N LYS A 253 15.37 4.92 -12.18
CA LYS A 253 14.80 6.27 -12.24
C LYS A 253 15.75 7.33 -11.67
N GLY A 254 16.45 7.02 -10.59
CA GLY A 254 17.53 7.84 -10.02
C GLY A 254 18.69 8.02 -11.01
N ALA A 255 19.14 6.95 -11.65
CA ALA A 255 20.22 6.97 -12.65
C ALA A 255 19.85 7.80 -13.89
N LEU A 256 18.63 7.62 -14.44
CA LEU A 256 18.09 8.43 -15.54
C LEU A 256 18.06 9.94 -15.17
N ARG A 257 17.65 10.27 -13.94
CA ARG A 257 17.70 11.66 -13.42
C ARG A 257 19.13 12.19 -13.28
N ALA A 258 20.07 11.34 -12.91
CA ALA A 258 21.47 11.72 -12.74
C ALA A 258 22.14 12.02 -14.09
N ILE A 259 21.91 11.17 -15.09
CA ILE A 259 22.39 11.34 -16.48
C ILE A 259 21.79 12.61 -17.09
N ASP A 260 20.50 12.86 -16.87
CA ASP A 260 19.87 14.11 -17.31
C ASP A 260 20.58 15.34 -16.73
N LYS A 261 20.97 15.30 -15.46
CA LYS A 261 21.68 16.43 -14.83
C LYS A 261 23.15 16.54 -15.25
N ASN A 262 23.83 15.41 -15.45
CA ASN A 262 25.24 15.37 -15.83
C ASN A 262 25.52 14.30 -16.89
N PRO A 263 25.38 14.64 -18.18
CA PRO A 263 25.62 13.71 -19.28
C PRO A 263 27.08 13.24 -19.40
N GLU A 264 28.05 14.02 -18.91
CA GLU A 264 29.48 13.68 -18.99
C GLU A 264 29.82 12.50 -18.07
N ALA A 265 29.12 12.38 -16.93
CA ALA A 265 29.31 11.29 -15.99
C ALA A 265 28.53 10.01 -16.35
N LYS A 266 27.93 9.92 -17.55
CA LYS A 266 27.02 8.83 -17.91
C LYS A 266 27.61 7.43 -17.74
N SER A 267 28.87 7.21 -18.16
CA SER A 267 29.52 5.89 -18.04
C SER A 267 29.68 5.49 -16.56
N LYS A 268 30.14 6.43 -15.74
CA LYS A 268 30.29 6.24 -14.30
C LYS A 268 28.95 5.98 -13.60
N ILE A 269 27.90 6.70 -14.00
CA ILE A 269 26.54 6.48 -13.47
C ILE A 269 26.05 5.08 -13.84
N MET A 270 26.29 4.61 -15.07
CA MET A 270 25.93 3.25 -15.49
C MET A 270 26.65 2.18 -14.67
N THR A 271 27.96 2.34 -14.42
CA THR A 271 28.72 1.40 -13.58
C THR A 271 28.11 1.28 -12.18
N PHE A 272 27.79 2.40 -11.53
CA PHE A 272 27.16 2.34 -10.22
C PHE A 272 25.71 1.87 -10.26
N MET A 273 25.04 2.02 -11.40
CA MET A 273 23.65 1.59 -11.55
C MET A 273 23.61 0.08 -11.49
N VAL A 274 24.45 -0.58 -12.29
CA VAL A 274 24.59 -2.03 -12.27
C VAL A 274 25.06 -2.53 -10.90
N LEU A 275 26.05 -1.87 -10.28
CA LEU A 275 26.51 -2.23 -8.93
C LEU A 275 25.38 -2.19 -7.89
N PHE A 276 24.62 -1.10 -7.86
CA PHE A 276 23.56 -0.94 -6.87
C PHE A 276 22.34 -1.83 -7.17
N ILE A 277 22.08 -2.16 -8.43
CA ILE A 277 21.05 -3.15 -8.78
C ILE A 277 21.44 -4.50 -8.17
N ALA A 278 22.68 -4.95 -8.36
CA ALA A 278 23.15 -6.21 -7.76
C ALA A 278 23.11 -6.21 -6.22
N LEU A 279 23.19 -5.04 -5.58
CA LEU A 279 22.98 -4.93 -4.13
C LEU A 279 21.50 -5.04 -3.78
N VAL A 280 20.61 -4.30 -4.45
CA VAL A 280 19.15 -4.38 -4.22
C VAL A 280 18.60 -5.79 -4.49
N GLU A 281 19.20 -6.49 -5.44
CA GLU A 281 18.83 -7.85 -5.83
C GLU A 281 19.16 -8.89 -4.75
N SER A 282 20.07 -8.61 -3.79
CA SER A 282 20.48 -9.54 -2.72
C SER A 282 19.27 -10.07 -1.94
N ALA A 283 18.28 -9.21 -1.66
CA ALA A 283 17.07 -9.55 -0.95
C ALA A 283 16.22 -10.60 -1.71
N ALA A 284 16.12 -10.48 -3.04
CA ALA A 284 15.46 -11.48 -3.88
C ALA A 284 16.26 -12.80 -3.89
N ILE A 285 17.59 -12.72 -3.88
CA ILE A 285 18.45 -13.91 -3.78
C ILE A 285 18.24 -14.64 -2.45
N TYR A 286 18.05 -13.94 -1.32
CA TYR A 286 17.71 -14.59 -0.05
C TYR A 286 16.37 -15.32 -0.11
N GLY A 287 15.35 -14.70 -0.72
CA GLY A 287 14.07 -15.34 -1.01
C GLY A 287 14.23 -16.60 -1.87
N LEU A 288 15.08 -16.54 -2.91
CA LEU A 288 15.37 -17.66 -3.81
C LEU A 288 16.08 -18.81 -3.09
N VAL A 289 17.06 -18.50 -2.23
CA VAL A 289 17.78 -19.49 -1.42
C VAL A 289 16.82 -20.24 -0.50
N ILE A 290 15.92 -19.52 0.18
CA ILE A 290 14.90 -20.16 1.02
C ILE A 290 13.89 -20.95 0.19
N ALA A 291 13.47 -20.45 -0.97
CA ALA A 291 12.59 -21.19 -1.87
C ALA A 291 13.21 -22.53 -2.29
N PHE A 292 14.45 -22.55 -2.76
CA PHE A 292 15.12 -23.82 -3.10
C PHE A 292 15.39 -24.71 -1.89
N LYS A 293 15.66 -24.14 -0.72
CA LYS A 293 15.82 -24.91 0.52
C LYS A 293 14.52 -25.64 0.89
N ILE A 294 13.38 -24.97 0.70
CA ILE A 294 12.04 -25.54 0.92
C ILE A 294 11.73 -26.61 -0.13
N LEU A 295 11.98 -26.34 -1.42
CA LEU A 295 11.63 -27.27 -2.50
C LEU A 295 12.53 -28.52 -2.52
N GLY A 296 13.78 -28.40 -2.06
CA GLY A 296 14.72 -29.52 -1.95
C GLY A 296 14.63 -30.32 -0.65
N SER A 297 13.56 -30.16 0.16
CA SER A 297 13.41 -30.92 1.40
C SER A 297 12.81 -32.31 1.17
N ASP A 298 13.41 -33.34 1.77
CA ASP A 298 12.98 -34.74 1.64
C ASP A 298 11.73 -35.10 2.47
N ASP A 299 11.26 -34.22 3.36
CA ASP A 299 10.09 -34.47 4.21
C ASP A 299 8.84 -33.76 3.65
N PRO A 300 7.89 -34.52 3.06
CA PRO A 300 6.70 -33.99 2.42
C PRO A 300 5.59 -33.55 3.41
N SER A 301 5.81 -33.68 4.73
CA SER A 301 4.79 -33.46 5.78
C SER A 301 4.90 -32.10 6.49
N ILE A 302 5.84 -31.25 6.07
CA ILE A 302 6.29 -30.08 6.82
C ILE A 302 5.38 -28.85 6.59
N THR A 303 4.54 -28.53 7.58
CA THR A 303 3.65 -27.34 7.56
C THR A 303 4.37 -26.02 7.85
N LEU A 304 5.59 -26.05 8.40
CA LEU A 304 6.34 -24.86 8.81
C LEU A 304 6.83 -23.96 7.67
N PHE A 305 6.84 -24.45 6.42
CA PHE A 305 7.45 -23.74 5.28
C PHE A 305 6.82 -22.38 4.96
N ILE A 306 5.53 -22.20 5.26
CA ILE A 306 4.87 -20.91 5.08
C ILE A 306 5.52 -19.85 5.98
N GLY A 307 5.77 -20.18 7.26
CA GLY A 307 6.45 -19.29 8.19
C GLY A 307 7.85 -18.90 7.73
N MET A 308 8.62 -19.87 7.19
CA MET A 308 9.93 -19.60 6.60
C MET A 308 9.85 -18.63 5.43
N GLY A 309 8.88 -18.83 4.52
CA GLY A 309 8.68 -17.97 3.36
C GLY A 309 8.22 -16.57 3.73
N MET A 310 7.33 -16.43 4.72
CA MET A 310 6.87 -15.13 5.21
C MET A 310 7.98 -14.34 5.89
N ALA A 311 8.83 -15.00 6.70
CA ALA A 311 9.94 -14.35 7.40
C ALA A 311 10.90 -13.65 6.42
N VAL A 312 11.43 -14.40 5.45
CA VAL A 312 12.37 -13.85 4.46
C VAL A 312 11.66 -12.99 3.40
N GLY A 313 10.44 -13.37 3.00
CA GLY A 313 9.71 -12.70 1.93
C GLY A 313 9.31 -11.26 2.30
N PHE A 314 8.68 -11.07 3.46
CA PHE A 314 8.32 -9.72 3.91
C PHE A 314 9.54 -8.88 4.30
N ALA A 315 10.53 -9.47 4.97
CA ALA A 315 11.74 -8.74 5.32
C ALA A 315 12.52 -8.30 4.06
N GLY A 316 12.71 -9.23 3.11
CA GLY A 316 13.35 -8.95 1.82
C GLY A 316 12.59 -7.92 0.99
N LEU A 317 11.24 -7.94 1.01
CA LEU A 317 10.42 -6.91 0.39
C LEU A 317 10.77 -5.51 0.93
N GLY A 318 10.87 -5.35 2.25
CA GLY A 318 11.15 -4.06 2.87
C GLY A 318 12.57 -3.58 2.63
N VAL A 319 13.54 -4.50 2.74
CA VAL A 319 14.95 -4.23 2.48
C VAL A 319 15.17 -3.77 1.05
N ALA A 320 14.68 -4.51 0.05
CA ALA A 320 14.86 -4.15 -1.35
C ALA A 320 14.24 -2.78 -1.70
N ILE A 321 13.05 -2.47 -1.15
CA ILE A 321 12.44 -1.14 -1.30
C ILE A 321 13.32 -0.07 -0.62
N GLY A 322 13.79 -0.33 0.60
CA GLY A 322 14.65 0.56 1.37
C GLY A 322 15.96 0.88 0.65
N GLU A 323 16.65 -0.15 0.15
CA GLU A 323 17.88 -0.04 -0.62
C GLU A 323 17.65 0.70 -1.95
N GLY A 324 16.54 0.42 -2.64
CA GLY A 324 16.13 1.15 -3.83
C GLY A 324 15.92 2.65 -3.56
N ILE A 325 15.33 3.01 -2.41
CA ILE A 325 15.17 4.41 -1.96
C ILE A 325 16.53 5.09 -1.75
N ILE A 326 17.48 4.39 -1.10
CA ILE A 326 18.84 4.89 -0.88
C ILE A 326 19.56 5.08 -2.21
N ALA A 327 19.52 4.07 -3.07
CA ALA A 327 20.19 4.06 -4.36
C ALA A 327 19.64 5.14 -5.30
N GLU A 328 18.31 5.34 -5.38
CA GLU A 328 17.68 6.43 -6.14
C GLU A 328 18.24 7.79 -5.70
N LYS A 329 18.28 8.01 -4.38
CA LYS A 329 18.71 9.27 -3.81
C LYS A 329 20.18 9.53 -4.07
N SER A 330 21.02 8.54 -3.82
CA SER A 330 22.46 8.59 -4.05
C SER A 330 22.78 8.89 -5.51
N MET A 331 22.16 8.15 -6.43
CA MET A 331 22.28 8.38 -7.87
C MET A 331 21.96 9.81 -8.26
N SER A 332 20.85 10.35 -7.73
CA SER A 332 20.42 11.72 -8.01
C SER A 332 21.45 12.80 -7.62
N PHE A 333 22.41 12.47 -6.75
CA PHE A 333 23.49 13.34 -6.28
C PHE A 333 24.83 13.09 -6.97
N LEU A 334 25.09 11.89 -7.47
CA LEU A 334 26.27 11.60 -8.30
C LEU A 334 26.34 12.52 -9.53
N GLY A 335 25.19 12.96 -10.05
CA GLY A 335 25.09 13.95 -11.12
C GLY A 335 25.28 15.43 -10.71
N LYS A 336 25.51 15.77 -9.43
CA LYS A 336 25.60 17.18 -8.96
C LYS A 336 26.98 17.63 -8.47
N LYS A 337 27.76 16.76 -7.82
CA LYS A 337 29.05 17.13 -7.20
C LYS A 337 30.08 16.00 -7.35
N SER A 338 30.89 16.03 -8.41
CA SER A 338 31.89 14.98 -8.71
C SER A 338 32.91 14.73 -7.59
N LYS A 339 33.24 15.78 -6.80
CA LYS A 339 34.19 15.69 -5.68
C LYS A 339 33.66 14.89 -4.47
N LEU A 340 32.34 14.74 -4.33
CA LEU A 340 31.72 13.99 -3.24
C LEU A 340 31.29 12.57 -3.65
N THR A 341 31.54 12.17 -4.90
CA THR A 341 31.12 10.87 -5.43
C THR A 341 31.60 9.71 -4.57
N SER A 342 32.91 9.61 -4.28
CA SER A 342 33.45 8.50 -3.47
C SER A 342 32.78 8.43 -2.10
N PHE A 343 32.52 9.59 -1.48
CA PHE A 343 31.86 9.65 -0.18
C PHE A 343 30.39 9.22 -0.25
N PHE A 344 29.62 9.69 -1.24
CA PHE A 344 28.23 9.25 -1.42
C PHE A 344 28.15 7.74 -1.63
N LEU A 345 29.08 7.16 -2.38
CA LEU A 345 29.17 5.71 -2.54
C LEU A 345 29.42 5.00 -1.21
N THR A 346 30.37 5.48 -0.40
CA THR A 346 30.64 4.90 0.92
C THR A 346 29.41 4.94 1.83
N VAL A 347 28.71 6.08 1.91
CA VAL A 347 27.49 6.20 2.73
C VAL A 347 26.36 5.35 2.16
N THR A 348 26.28 5.20 0.83
CA THR A 348 25.27 4.35 0.19
C THR A 348 25.52 2.88 0.50
N ILE A 349 26.75 2.39 0.33
CA ILE A 349 27.10 1.01 0.62
C ILE A 349 26.94 0.72 2.11
N LEU A 350 27.36 1.63 2.99
CA LEU A 350 27.11 1.51 4.42
C LEU A 350 25.61 1.47 4.72
N GLY A 351 24.84 2.36 4.09
CA GLY A 351 23.39 2.45 4.29
C GLY A 351 22.68 1.18 3.84
N ILE A 352 22.99 0.67 2.66
CA ILE A 352 22.49 -0.61 2.14
C ILE A 352 22.85 -1.74 3.12
N ALA A 353 24.10 -1.82 3.56
CA ALA A 353 24.53 -2.85 4.51
C ALA A 353 23.82 -2.77 5.88
N LEU A 354 23.38 -1.58 6.31
CA LEU A 354 22.57 -1.43 7.53
C LEU A 354 21.15 -1.94 7.29
N VAL A 355 20.53 -1.54 6.17
CA VAL A 355 19.18 -1.98 5.77
C VAL A 355 19.09 -3.50 5.60
N GLU A 356 20.12 -4.12 5.04
CA GLU A 356 20.22 -5.56 4.82
C GLU A 356 20.04 -6.38 6.11
N SER A 357 20.33 -5.81 7.28
CA SER A 357 20.22 -6.51 8.57
C SER A 357 18.81 -7.06 8.84
N ALA A 358 17.75 -6.36 8.43
CA ALA A 358 16.37 -6.83 8.57
C ALA A 358 16.08 -8.09 7.73
N ALA A 359 16.59 -8.16 6.50
CA ALA A 359 16.46 -9.36 5.67
C ALA A 359 17.28 -10.54 6.22
N ILE A 360 18.45 -10.26 6.79
CA ILE A 360 19.26 -11.26 7.50
C ILE A 360 18.51 -11.82 8.70
N TYR A 361 17.79 -10.99 9.48
CA TYR A 361 16.96 -11.51 10.58
C TYR A 361 15.84 -12.43 10.09
N GLY A 362 15.17 -12.06 8.99
CA GLY A 362 14.20 -12.94 8.33
C GLY A 362 14.83 -14.28 7.93
N LEU A 363 16.01 -14.25 7.31
CA LEU A 363 16.76 -15.44 6.92
C LEU A 363 17.14 -16.33 8.12
N VAL A 364 17.63 -15.71 9.20
CA VAL A 364 17.98 -16.42 10.45
C VAL A 364 16.77 -17.15 11.02
N ILE A 365 15.61 -16.48 11.10
CA ILE A 365 14.38 -17.11 11.59
C ILE A 365 13.91 -18.21 10.64
N SER A 366 13.99 -18.05 9.32
CA SER A 366 13.67 -19.13 8.38
C SER A 366 14.52 -20.38 8.62
N PHE A 367 15.84 -20.22 8.84
CA PHE A 367 16.72 -21.36 9.15
C PHE A 367 16.48 -21.95 10.55
N ASP A 368 16.16 -21.12 11.56
CA ASP A 368 15.85 -21.61 12.90
C ASP A 368 14.55 -22.42 12.92
N ILE A 369 13.50 -21.93 12.21
CA ILE A 369 12.24 -22.67 11.98
C ILE A 369 12.54 -24.03 11.35
N PHE A 370 13.36 -24.06 10.29
CA PHE A 370 13.74 -25.29 9.60
C PHE A 370 14.51 -26.24 10.54
N SER A 371 15.47 -25.72 11.30
CA SER A 371 16.33 -26.53 12.17
C SER A 371 15.59 -27.13 13.35
N LYS A 372 14.59 -26.42 13.89
CA LYS A 372 13.84 -26.86 15.08
C LYS A 372 12.65 -27.75 14.74
N GLY A 373 12.19 -27.74 13.49
CA GLY A 373 11.03 -28.54 13.08
C GLY A 373 9.75 -28.16 13.83
N VAL A 374 9.52 -26.86 14.05
CA VAL A 374 8.34 -26.38 14.79
C VAL A 374 7.04 -26.60 14.03
N GLY A 375 5.90 -26.53 14.72
CA GLY A 375 4.58 -26.63 14.11
C GLY A 375 4.21 -25.43 13.21
N LEU A 376 3.03 -25.51 12.58
CA LEU A 376 2.52 -24.52 11.63
C LEU A 376 2.31 -23.16 12.29
N TYR A 377 1.63 -23.11 13.43
CA TYR A 377 1.26 -21.85 14.06
C TYR A 377 2.48 -21.16 14.67
N ALA A 378 3.41 -21.94 15.23
CA ALA A 378 4.69 -21.43 15.69
C ALA A 378 5.52 -20.82 14.54
N SER A 379 5.61 -21.51 13.39
CA SER A 379 6.35 -20.98 12.24
C SER A 379 5.69 -19.72 11.67
N LEU A 380 4.36 -19.73 11.52
CA LEU A 380 3.59 -18.58 11.04
C LEU A 380 3.73 -17.39 11.98
N GLY A 381 3.59 -17.61 13.29
CA GLY A 381 3.76 -16.58 14.31
C GLY A 381 5.15 -15.96 14.30
N ALA A 382 6.19 -16.79 14.28
CA ALA A 382 7.58 -16.32 14.20
C ALA A 382 7.85 -15.57 12.88
N GLY A 383 7.40 -16.12 11.75
CA GLY A 383 7.58 -15.53 10.43
C GLY A 383 6.84 -14.20 10.24
N LEU A 384 5.61 -14.09 10.74
CA LEU A 384 4.85 -12.83 10.75
C LEU A 384 5.50 -11.77 11.64
N ALA A 385 5.97 -12.17 12.83
CA ALA A 385 6.61 -11.26 13.78
C ALA A 385 7.84 -10.58 13.16
N ILE A 386 8.80 -11.36 12.66
CA ILE A 386 10.02 -10.80 12.06
C ILE A 386 9.80 -10.27 10.65
N GLY A 387 8.97 -10.94 9.83
CA GLY A 387 8.77 -10.58 8.44
C GLY A 387 8.15 -9.18 8.31
N LEU A 388 7.03 -8.92 9.00
CA LEU A 388 6.35 -7.63 8.94
C LEU A 388 7.13 -6.52 9.67
N ALA A 389 7.77 -6.81 10.80
CA ALA A 389 8.61 -5.83 11.48
C ALA A 389 9.85 -5.47 10.65
N GLY A 390 10.48 -6.47 10.01
CA GLY A 390 11.62 -6.32 9.10
C GLY A 390 11.25 -5.58 7.82
N LEU A 391 10.04 -5.81 7.27
CA LEU A 391 9.47 -5.03 6.17
C LEU A 391 9.50 -3.52 6.51
N GLY A 392 8.99 -3.18 7.70
CA GLY A 392 8.94 -1.81 8.17
C GLY A 392 10.31 -1.21 8.42
N ALA A 393 11.20 -1.96 9.08
CA ALA A 393 12.57 -1.53 9.36
C ALA A 393 13.32 -1.23 8.06
N GLY A 394 13.31 -2.14 7.10
CA GLY A 394 14.00 -1.94 5.81
C GLY A 394 13.53 -0.69 5.08
N VAL A 395 12.21 -0.47 5.00
CA VAL A 395 11.64 0.75 4.38
C VAL A 395 11.99 2.01 5.19
N GLY A 396 11.84 1.95 6.52
CA GLY A 396 12.06 3.08 7.43
C GLY A 396 13.51 3.56 7.43
N GLU A 397 14.45 2.62 7.46
CA GLU A 397 15.89 2.90 7.38
C GLU A 397 16.28 3.46 6.01
N GLY A 398 15.70 2.92 4.93
CA GLY A 398 15.89 3.47 3.59
C GLY A 398 15.49 4.96 3.49
N MET A 399 14.35 5.33 4.08
CA MET A 399 13.90 6.74 4.16
C MET A 399 14.85 7.61 4.99
N LEU A 400 15.27 7.11 6.15
CA LEU A 400 16.21 7.78 7.05
C LEU A 400 17.53 8.08 6.35
N ILE A 401 18.14 7.08 5.70
CA ILE A 401 19.43 7.23 5.01
C ILE A 401 19.29 8.18 3.82
N LYS A 402 18.15 8.15 3.10
CA LYS A 402 17.81 9.17 2.10
C LYS A 402 17.80 10.59 2.68
N GLY A 403 17.31 10.76 3.90
CA GLY A 403 17.39 12.01 4.67
C GLY A 403 18.84 12.41 4.97
N ALA A 404 19.66 11.46 5.45
CA ALA A 404 21.08 11.65 5.74
C ALA A 404 21.85 12.11 4.49
N LEU A 405 21.71 11.40 3.36
CA LEU A 405 22.30 11.76 2.08
C LEU A 405 21.87 13.18 1.65
N GLY A 406 20.60 13.52 1.85
CA GLY A 406 20.06 14.85 1.58
C GLY A 406 20.68 15.94 2.44
N ALA A 407 20.86 15.68 3.74
CA ALA A 407 21.47 16.59 4.70
C ALA A 407 22.95 16.83 4.37
N ILE A 408 23.72 15.77 4.09
CA ILE A 408 25.15 15.86 3.76
C ILE A 408 25.35 16.59 2.43
N ASN A 409 24.51 16.32 1.42
CA ASN A 409 24.59 17.01 0.14
C ASN A 409 24.40 18.54 0.31
N LYS A 410 23.55 18.96 1.24
CA LYS A 410 23.33 20.37 1.57
C LYS A 410 24.49 20.96 2.35
N ASN A 411 24.95 20.31 3.41
CA ASN A 411 26.05 20.76 4.26
C ASN A 411 27.12 19.66 4.46
N PRO A 412 28.09 19.57 3.53
CA PRO A 412 29.15 18.55 3.58
C PRO A 412 30.06 18.64 4.80
N GLU A 413 30.19 19.81 5.42
CA GLU A 413 30.98 20.02 6.64
C GLU A 413 30.42 19.27 7.85
N LEU A 414 29.09 19.05 7.88
CA LEU A 414 28.43 18.31 8.95
C LEU A 414 28.45 16.80 8.74
N LYS A 415 29.11 16.29 7.68
CA LYS A 415 29.05 14.86 7.31
C LYS A 415 29.33 13.91 8.46
N GLY A 416 30.33 14.20 9.30
CA GLY A 416 30.68 13.35 10.44
C GLY A 416 29.52 13.27 11.45
N LYS A 417 28.97 14.42 11.84
CA LYS A 417 27.83 14.50 12.76
C LYS A 417 26.57 13.86 12.19
N ILE A 418 26.29 14.10 10.90
CA ILE A 418 25.12 13.52 10.25
C ILE A 418 25.25 11.99 10.16
N ILE A 419 26.45 11.45 9.89
CA ILE A 419 26.67 9.99 9.95
C ILE A 419 26.44 9.47 11.37
N THR A 420 26.94 10.15 12.40
CA THR A 420 26.69 9.75 13.79
C THR A 420 25.19 9.69 14.11
N PHE A 421 24.43 10.72 13.72
CA PHE A 421 22.98 10.72 13.91
C PHE A 421 22.24 9.73 13.03
N MET A 422 22.73 9.50 11.81
CA MET A 422 22.20 8.48 10.92
C MET A 422 22.30 7.12 11.58
N VAL A 423 23.48 6.72 12.05
CA VAL A 423 23.68 5.43 12.74
C VAL A 423 22.84 5.33 14.01
N LEU A 424 22.74 6.41 14.79
CA LEU A 424 21.86 6.46 15.97
C LEU A 424 20.39 6.22 15.58
N PHE A 425 19.88 6.94 14.59
CA PHE A 425 18.48 6.79 14.19
C PHE A 425 18.21 5.45 13.50
N VAL A 426 19.18 4.87 12.76
CA VAL A 426 19.10 3.51 12.19
C VAL A 426 18.88 2.54 13.33
N ALA A 427 19.74 2.58 14.36
CA ALA A 427 19.57 1.73 15.54
C ALA A 427 18.20 1.92 16.21
N LEU A 428 17.63 3.14 16.21
CA LEU A 428 16.29 3.40 16.74
C LEU A 428 15.17 2.88 15.81
N VAL A 429 15.31 2.94 14.49
CA VAL A 429 14.34 2.31 13.58
C VAL A 429 14.40 0.79 13.73
N GLU A 430 15.59 0.21 13.80
CA GLU A 430 15.82 -1.23 13.87
C GLU A 430 15.24 -1.90 15.13
N VAL A 431 15.01 -1.13 16.20
CA VAL A 431 14.40 -1.64 17.44
C VAL A 431 13.07 -2.38 17.16
N THR A 432 12.28 -1.96 16.18
CA THR A 432 11.03 -2.66 15.85
C THR A 432 11.27 -4.05 15.27
N ALA A 433 12.29 -4.21 14.42
CA ALA A 433 12.70 -5.53 13.92
C ALA A 433 13.26 -6.39 15.05
N ILE A 434 14.00 -5.79 15.99
CA ILE A 434 14.47 -6.47 17.20
C ILE A 434 13.31 -6.96 18.06
N TYR A 435 12.23 -6.18 18.24
CA TYR A 435 11.04 -6.66 18.94
C TYR A 435 10.38 -7.85 18.24
N GLY A 436 10.24 -7.78 16.90
CA GLY A 436 9.76 -8.92 16.10
C GLY A 436 10.65 -10.15 16.26
N LEU A 437 11.97 -9.97 16.29
CA LEU A 437 12.95 -11.03 16.49
C LEU A 437 12.85 -11.66 17.89
N ILE A 438 12.68 -10.85 18.93
CA ILE A 438 12.50 -11.31 20.32
C ILE A 438 11.24 -12.18 20.41
N VAL A 439 10.12 -11.71 19.85
CA VAL A 439 8.86 -12.46 19.85
C VAL A 439 8.99 -13.75 19.03
N ALA A 440 9.65 -13.70 17.87
CA ALA A 440 9.92 -14.89 17.06
C ALA A 440 10.74 -15.94 17.83
N PHE A 441 11.85 -15.55 18.48
CA PHE A 441 12.63 -16.49 19.28
C PHE A 441 11.86 -17.04 20.48
N LYS A 442 11.03 -16.22 21.13
CA LYS A 442 10.17 -16.67 22.22
C LYS A 442 9.19 -17.75 21.73
N ILE A 443 8.51 -17.51 20.62
CA ILE A 443 7.62 -18.49 19.97
C ILE A 443 8.37 -19.79 19.65
N LEU A 444 9.56 -19.70 19.04
CA LEU A 444 10.35 -20.87 18.66
C LEU A 444 10.98 -21.60 19.86
N SER A 445 11.08 -20.96 21.02
CA SER A 445 11.52 -21.60 22.26
C SER A 445 10.39 -22.35 22.97
N ASP A 446 9.16 -21.88 22.85
CA ASP A 446 7.98 -22.44 23.54
C ASP A 446 7.25 -23.50 22.70
N GLY A 447 7.70 -23.76 21.47
CA GLY A 447 7.01 -24.52 20.41
C GLY A 447 6.75 -26.02 20.64
N GLY A 448 6.71 -26.49 21.89
CA GLY A 448 6.36 -27.88 22.23
C GLY A 448 4.88 -28.21 22.04
N ALA A 449 3.97 -27.24 22.16
CA ALA A 449 2.54 -27.38 21.85
C ALA A 449 2.13 -26.31 20.82
N ASP A 450 2.03 -26.70 19.55
CA ASP A 450 1.69 -25.79 18.45
C ASP A 450 0.30 -25.15 18.67
N ASN A 451 0.26 -23.84 18.89
CA ASN A 451 -0.94 -23.10 19.30
C ASN A 451 -1.14 -21.85 18.42
N MET A 452 -2.39 -21.60 18.00
CA MET A 452 -2.80 -20.38 17.28
C MET A 452 -2.43 -19.08 18.02
N ALA A 453 -2.23 -19.14 19.34
CA ALA A 453 -1.66 -18.06 20.16
C ALA A 453 -0.37 -17.47 19.58
N PHE A 454 0.49 -18.30 18.98
CA PHE A 454 1.72 -17.84 18.34
C PHE A 454 1.45 -16.89 17.17
N VAL A 455 0.41 -17.17 16.37
CA VAL A 455 0.00 -16.31 15.26
C VAL A 455 -0.54 -14.98 15.78
N GLY A 456 -1.38 -15.00 16.81
CA GLY A 456 -1.89 -13.79 17.46
C GLY A 456 -0.77 -12.89 17.99
N ALA A 457 0.20 -13.49 18.68
CA ALA A 457 1.37 -12.77 19.19
C ALA A 457 2.25 -12.20 18.06
N GLY A 458 2.45 -12.97 16.98
CA GLY A 458 3.23 -12.52 15.82
C GLY A 458 2.56 -11.40 15.03
N LEU A 459 1.23 -11.48 14.83
CA LEU A 459 0.45 -10.43 14.17
C LEU A 459 0.49 -9.10 14.95
N ALA A 460 0.37 -9.16 16.27
CA ALA A 460 0.41 -7.97 17.13
C ALA A 460 1.69 -7.16 16.90
N ILE A 461 2.85 -7.76 17.15
CA ILE A 461 4.14 -7.05 17.03
C ILE A 461 4.53 -6.80 15.58
N GLY A 462 4.24 -7.73 14.67
CA GLY A 462 4.60 -7.61 13.26
C GLY A 462 3.92 -6.42 12.59
N LEU A 463 2.60 -6.31 12.73
CA LEU A 463 1.82 -5.21 12.13
C LEU A 463 2.12 -3.87 12.80
N ALA A 464 2.15 -3.79 14.13
CA ALA A 464 2.47 -2.53 14.81
C ALA A 464 3.92 -2.10 14.53
N GLY A 465 4.86 -3.04 14.57
CA GLY A 465 6.27 -2.82 14.26
C GLY A 465 6.48 -2.28 12.84
N LEU A 466 5.74 -2.81 11.86
CA LEU A 466 5.73 -2.28 10.48
C LEU A 466 5.42 -0.78 10.44
N GLY A 467 4.34 -0.37 11.11
CA GLY A 467 3.90 1.02 11.08
C GLY A 467 4.79 1.98 11.83
N VAL A 468 5.24 1.56 13.02
CA VAL A 468 6.17 2.33 13.84
C VAL A 468 7.50 2.52 13.13
N ALA A 469 8.04 1.50 12.47
CA ALA A 469 9.27 1.61 11.71
C ALA A 469 9.15 2.59 10.53
N ILE A 470 8.06 2.49 9.74
CA ILE A 470 7.78 3.45 8.65
C ILE A 470 7.60 4.87 9.21
N GLY A 471 6.89 5.02 10.32
CA GLY A 471 6.69 6.28 11.04
C GLY A 471 8.00 6.93 11.48
N ARG A 472 8.87 6.14 12.11
CA ARG A 472 10.23 6.53 12.49
C ARG A 472 11.08 6.87 11.28
N GLY A 473 10.91 6.18 10.16
CA GLY A 473 11.54 6.51 8.88
C GLY A 473 11.17 7.92 8.40
N TYR A 474 9.87 8.26 8.36
CA TYR A 474 9.39 9.60 8.00
C TYR A 474 9.96 10.69 8.93
N LEU A 475 9.88 10.46 10.23
CA LEU A 475 10.40 11.36 11.25
C LEU A 475 11.91 11.57 11.08
N SER A 476 12.67 10.48 10.93
CA SER A 476 14.13 10.50 10.87
C SER A 476 14.65 11.10 9.57
N GLU A 477 13.97 10.85 8.44
CA GLU A 477 14.25 11.52 7.16
C GLU A 477 14.20 13.05 7.34
N ASP A 478 13.09 13.55 7.87
CA ASP A 478 12.86 14.98 8.04
C ASP A 478 13.76 15.58 9.12
N SER A 479 13.99 14.87 10.23
CA SER A 479 14.93 15.19 11.31
C SER A 479 16.32 15.49 10.76
N LEU A 480 16.91 14.55 10.03
CA LEU A 480 18.23 14.70 9.45
C LEU A 480 18.26 15.83 8.42
N GLU A 481 17.22 15.95 7.58
CA GLU A 481 17.13 17.04 6.60
C GLU A 481 17.09 18.43 7.28
N VAL A 482 16.33 18.59 8.37
CA VAL A 482 16.23 19.87 9.09
C VAL A 482 17.47 20.18 9.90
N MET A 483 18.14 19.18 10.48
CA MET A 483 19.46 19.34 11.13
C MET A 483 20.51 19.78 10.12
N GLY A 484 20.51 19.16 8.94
CA GLY A 484 21.35 19.55 7.82
C GLY A 484 21.09 20.99 7.38
N LYS A 485 19.84 21.48 7.43
CA LYS A 485 19.51 22.89 7.12
C LYS A 485 19.88 23.87 8.23
N ASN A 486 19.83 23.46 9.50
CA ASN A 486 19.96 24.36 10.65
C ASN A 486 21.04 23.91 11.64
N PRO A 487 22.35 24.08 11.31
CA PRO A 487 23.45 23.64 12.16
C PRO A 487 23.42 24.23 13.58
N LYS A 488 22.88 25.43 13.75
CA LYS A 488 22.80 26.16 15.03
C LYS A 488 21.78 25.57 16.01
N MET A 489 20.80 24.81 15.51
CA MET A 489 19.73 24.22 16.33
C MET A 489 19.91 22.72 16.54
N LEU A 490 21.09 22.17 16.19
CA LEU A 490 21.35 20.74 16.16
C LEU A 490 20.91 20.02 17.44
N SER A 491 21.33 20.52 18.62
CA SER A 491 21.02 19.90 19.90
C SER A 491 19.52 19.94 20.24
N TYR A 492 18.86 21.05 19.92
CA TYR A 492 17.42 21.18 20.14
C TYR A 492 16.62 20.26 19.20
N LEU A 493 16.98 20.25 17.92
CA LEU A 493 16.34 19.37 16.93
C LEU A 493 16.56 17.91 17.30
N LEU A 494 17.76 17.54 17.78
CA LEU A 494 18.04 16.18 18.24
C LEU A 494 17.14 15.80 19.42
N THR A 495 16.99 16.70 20.39
CA THR A 495 16.11 16.48 21.55
C THR A 495 14.67 16.25 21.12
N VAL A 496 14.14 17.10 20.23
CA VAL A 496 12.77 16.96 19.73
C VAL A 496 12.60 15.70 18.89
N SER A 497 13.60 15.34 18.09
CA SER A 497 13.56 14.11 17.29
C SER A 497 13.58 12.87 18.18
N VAL A 498 14.43 12.81 19.20
CA VAL A 498 14.47 11.68 20.15
C VAL A 498 13.16 11.58 20.93
N LEU A 499 12.60 12.71 21.39
CA LEU A 499 11.26 12.73 21.99
C LEU A 499 10.21 12.18 21.03
N GLY A 500 10.23 12.63 19.78
CA GLY A 500 9.32 12.15 18.75
C GLY A 500 9.45 10.66 18.46
N VAL A 501 10.67 10.13 18.40
CA VAL A 501 10.94 8.69 18.22
C VAL A 501 10.40 7.88 19.40
N ALA A 502 10.48 8.42 20.62
CA ALA A 502 9.93 7.78 21.82
C ALA A 502 8.39 7.79 21.82
N LEU A 503 7.77 8.88 21.35
CA LEU A 503 6.31 8.94 21.21
C LEU A 503 5.82 7.93 20.18
N VAL A 504 6.40 7.93 18.98
CA VAL A 504 6.04 7.00 17.88
C VAL A 504 6.23 5.52 18.27
N GLU A 505 7.08 5.23 19.26
CA GLU A 505 7.35 3.88 19.74
C GLU A 505 6.19 3.25 20.51
N SER A 506 5.35 4.07 21.14
CA SER A 506 4.39 3.59 22.14
C SER A 506 3.49 2.48 21.57
N ALA A 507 3.04 2.63 20.32
CA ALA A 507 2.25 1.63 19.60
C ALA A 507 2.94 0.25 19.48
N ALA A 508 4.25 0.22 19.21
CA ALA A 508 5.02 -1.03 19.14
C ALA A 508 5.21 -1.64 20.54
N ILE A 509 5.37 -0.81 21.57
CA ILE A 509 5.44 -1.28 22.97
C ILE A 509 4.11 -1.88 23.41
N TYR A 510 2.98 -1.26 23.10
CA TYR A 510 1.66 -1.81 23.40
C TYR A 510 1.45 -3.16 22.73
N ALA A 511 1.81 -3.28 21.45
CA ALA A 511 1.76 -4.54 20.73
C ALA A 511 2.70 -5.59 21.32
N LEU A 512 3.91 -5.21 21.72
CA LEU A 512 4.87 -6.10 22.40
C LEU A 512 4.28 -6.63 23.71
N ILE A 513 3.67 -5.77 24.53
CA ILE A 513 2.99 -6.17 25.76
C ILE A 513 1.88 -7.18 25.47
N VAL A 514 1.05 -6.93 24.46
CA VAL A 514 -0.02 -7.87 24.05
C VAL A 514 0.57 -9.19 23.56
N SER A 515 1.64 -9.18 22.75
CA SER A 515 2.33 -10.40 22.33
C SER A 515 2.84 -11.22 23.52
N PHE A 516 3.51 -10.59 24.49
CA PHE A 516 4.00 -11.28 25.68
C PHE A 516 2.87 -11.78 26.57
N GLN A 517 1.76 -11.03 26.68
CA GLN A 517 0.58 -11.47 27.42
C GLN A 517 -0.05 -12.72 26.79
N ILE A 518 -0.17 -12.76 25.46
CA ILE A 518 -0.66 -13.91 24.72
C ILE A 518 0.24 -15.13 24.96
N LEU A 519 1.56 -14.95 24.89
CA LEU A 519 2.53 -16.05 25.06
C LEU A 519 2.71 -16.50 26.52
N GLY A 520 2.42 -15.62 27.48
CA GLY A 520 2.61 -15.89 28.92
C GLY A 520 1.39 -16.50 29.61
N THR A 521 0.25 -16.62 28.94
CA THR A 521 -1.00 -17.09 29.53
C THR A 521 -1.28 -18.53 29.09
N GLU A 522 -1.59 -19.43 30.05
CA GLU A 522 -1.69 -20.88 29.79
C GLU A 522 -2.84 -21.29 28.86
N ASN A 523 -3.94 -20.50 28.78
CA ASN A 523 -5.10 -20.85 27.95
C ASN A 523 -5.78 -19.62 27.31
N VAL A 524 -5.14 -19.02 26.31
CA VAL A 524 -5.64 -17.80 25.64
C VAL A 524 -6.68 -18.09 24.55
N GLY A 525 -6.90 -19.33 24.13
CA GLY A 525 -7.77 -19.65 22.99
C GLY A 525 -7.27 -19.08 21.64
N GLY A 526 -7.48 -19.83 20.56
CA GLY A 526 -6.96 -19.45 19.24
C GLY A 526 -7.58 -18.15 18.69
N TYR A 527 -8.91 -18.00 18.80
CA TYR A 527 -9.62 -16.84 18.26
C TYR A 527 -9.39 -15.57 19.08
N ALA A 528 -9.35 -15.66 20.41
CA ALA A 528 -9.04 -14.52 21.26
C ALA A 528 -7.62 -13.99 21.00
N SER A 529 -6.62 -14.88 20.84
CA SER A 529 -5.26 -14.45 20.54
C SER A 529 -5.14 -13.71 19.18
N ILE A 530 -5.77 -14.22 18.12
CA ILE A 530 -5.79 -13.58 16.81
C ILE A 530 -6.58 -12.26 16.86
N GLY A 531 -7.75 -12.24 17.50
CA GLY A 531 -8.56 -11.04 17.67
C GLY A 531 -7.81 -9.92 18.39
N ALA A 532 -7.18 -10.24 19.51
CA ALA A 532 -6.35 -9.30 20.26
C ALA A 532 -5.15 -8.82 19.44
N GLY A 533 -4.47 -9.72 18.73
CA GLY A 533 -3.32 -9.38 17.90
C GLY A 533 -3.65 -8.48 16.71
N LEU A 534 -4.77 -8.74 16.02
CA LEU A 534 -5.25 -7.89 14.93
C LEU A 534 -5.70 -6.51 15.43
N ALA A 535 -6.37 -6.45 16.59
CA ALA A 535 -6.85 -5.19 17.17
C ALA A 535 -5.70 -4.20 17.41
N ILE A 536 -4.68 -4.61 18.19
CA ILE A 536 -3.54 -3.74 18.48
C ILE A 536 -2.57 -3.63 17.30
N GLY A 537 -2.39 -4.70 16.52
CA GLY A 537 -1.45 -4.72 15.41
C GLY A 537 -1.83 -3.74 14.30
N LEU A 538 -3.08 -3.79 13.82
CA LEU A 538 -3.56 -2.90 12.76
C LEU A 538 -3.74 -1.46 13.25
N ALA A 539 -4.27 -1.25 14.46
CA ALA A 539 -4.40 0.09 15.01
C ALA A 539 -3.02 0.73 15.28
N GLY A 540 -2.09 -0.05 15.82
CA GLY A 540 -0.70 0.36 16.05
C GLY A 540 0.07 0.65 14.75
N LEU A 541 -0.21 -0.10 13.67
CA LEU A 541 0.31 0.18 12.33
C LEU A 541 -0.07 1.60 11.88
N GLY A 542 -1.32 1.99 12.09
CA GLY A 542 -1.82 3.33 11.75
C GLY A 542 -1.23 4.42 12.62
N ALA A 543 -1.23 4.22 13.94
CA ALA A 543 -0.68 5.17 14.91
C ALA A 543 0.79 5.47 14.61
N GLY A 544 1.62 4.42 14.44
CA GLY A 544 3.03 4.59 14.08
C GLY A 544 3.24 5.45 12.83
N ILE A 545 2.50 5.17 11.75
CA ILE A 545 2.60 5.95 10.50
C ILE A 545 2.09 7.39 10.69
N GLY A 546 0.95 7.56 11.38
CA GLY A 546 0.30 8.84 11.61
C GLY A 546 1.13 9.79 12.47
N GLU A 547 1.60 9.29 13.62
CA GLU A 547 2.45 10.03 14.54
C GLU A 547 3.80 10.38 13.91
N GLY A 548 4.42 9.43 13.19
CA GLY A 548 5.65 9.67 12.46
C GLY A 548 5.54 10.84 11.47
N LYS A 549 4.44 10.90 10.71
CA LYS A 549 4.16 12.03 9.78
C LYS A 549 3.92 13.34 10.52
N LEU A 550 3.20 13.32 11.63
CA LEU A 550 2.93 14.49 12.47
C LEU A 550 4.22 15.06 13.06
N VAL A 551 5.08 14.23 13.64
CA VAL A 551 6.36 14.67 14.20
C VAL A 551 7.27 15.20 13.10
N ALA A 552 7.34 14.53 11.95
CA ALA A 552 8.10 15.00 10.79
C ALA A 552 7.66 16.42 10.35
N GLY A 553 6.35 16.67 10.32
CA GLY A 553 5.76 18.00 10.09
C GLY A 553 6.12 19.03 11.16
N SER A 554 6.15 18.60 12.42
CA SER A 554 6.51 19.44 13.56
C SER A 554 7.98 19.86 13.52
N LEU A 555 8.90 18.94 13.16
CA LEU A 555 10.33 19.22 12.97
C LEU A 555 10.56 20.24 11.84
N LYS A 556 9.87 20.07 10.70
CA LYS A 556 9.87 21.05 9.60
C LYS A 556 9.33 22.40 10.04
N SER A 557 8.26 22.42 10.83
CA SER A 557 7.64 23.63 11.37
C SER A 557 8.56 24.39 12.32
N ILE A 558 9.26 23.68 13.22
CA ILE A 558 10.29 24.25 14.10
C ILE A 558 11.45 24.82 13.28
N SER A 559 11.92 24.08 12.28
CA SER A 559 12.98 24.52 11.36
C SER A 559 12.60 25.81 10.64
N ASN A 560 11.36 25.90 10.14
CA ASN A 560 10.90 27.04 9.36
C ASN A 560 10.58 28.26 10.24
N ASN A 561 10.10 28.06 11.47
CA ASN A 561 9.81 29.15 12.40
C ASN A 561 10.34 28.86 13.83
N PRO A 562 11.64 29.08 14.08
CA PRO A 562 12.26 28.80 15.37
C PRO A 562 11.70 29.62 16.55
N LYS A 563 11.04 30.76 16.28
CA LYS A 563 10.52 31.68 17.32
C LYS A 563 9.41 31.03 18.16
N ILE A 564 8.65 30.12 17.57
CA ILE A 564 7.53 29.43 18.23
C ILE A 564 7.81 27.94 18.48
N LYS A 565 9.09 27.53 18.44
CA LYS A 565 9.49 26.12 18.56
C LYS A 565 8.93 25.41 19.78
N GLY A 566 8.83 26.10 20.93
CA GLY A 566 8.26 25.53 22.17
C GLY A 566 6.75 25.30 22.06
N LYS A 567 6.03 26.20 21.37
CA LYS A 567 4.59 26.03 21.09
C LYS A 567 4.36 24.87 20.14
N ILE A 568 5.13 24.77 19.06
CA ILE A 568 5.04 23.66 18.11
C ILE A 568 5.33 22.33 18.82
N MET A 569 6.36 22.26 19.67
CA MET A 569 6.66 21.06 20.47
C MET A 569 5.49 20.70 21.41
N THR A 570 4.88 21.68 22.07
CA THR A 570 3.72 21.44 22.96
C THR A 570 2.53 20.89 22.18
N LEU A 571 2.21 21.52 21.05
CA LEU A 571 1.13 21.05 20.18
C LEU A 571 1.43 19.68 19.57
N MET A 572 2.70 19.37 19.31
CA MET A 572 3.12 18.09 18.76
C MET A 572 2.77 16.97 19.73
N VAL A 573 3.11 17.13 21.01
CA VAL A 573 2.74 16.16 22.05
C VAL A 573 1.22 16.02 22.14
N LEU A 574 0.48 17.13 22.13
CA LEU A 574 -0.99 17.10 22.16
C LEU A 574 -1.58 16.32 20.98
N PHE A 575 -1.15 16.62 19.75
CA PHE A 575 -1.70 15.97 18.57
C PHE A 575 -1.24 14.52 18.43
N VAL A 576 -0.05 14.16 18.93
CA VAL A 576 0.37 12.76 18.98
C VAL A 576 -0.57 11.99 19.91
N ALA A 577 -0.88 12.51 21.09
CA ALA A 577 -1.81 11.88 22.01
C ALA A 577 -3.24 11.73 21.44
N LEU A 578 -3.65 12.60 20.51
CA LEU A 578 -4.92 12.44 19.79
C LEU A 578 -4.83 11.32 18.75
N VAL A 579 -3.78 11.31 17.91
CA VAL A 579 -3.55 10.25 16.92
C VAL A 579 -3.42 8.86 17.58
N GLU A 580 -2.86 8.82 18.79
CA GLU A 580 -2.66 7.61 19.57
C GLU A 580 -3.98 6.98 20.04
N SER A 581 -5.10 7.72 20.08
CA SER A 581 -6.41 7.22 20.53
C SER A 581 -6.82 5.93 19.80
N ALA A 582 -6.56 5.86 18.49
CA ALA A 582 -6.83 4.69 17.67
C ALA A 582 -6.09 3.44 18.16
N ALA A 583 -4.80 3.56 18.50
CA ALA A 583 -4.02 2.46 19.09
C ALA A 583 -4.54 2.10 20.49
N ILE A 584 -4.99 3.08 21.27
CA ILE A 584 -5.63 2.84 22.58
C ILE A 584 -6.94 2.06 22.43
N TYR A 585 -7.79 2.34 21.42
CA TYR A 585 -8.98 1.53 21.18
C TYR A 585 -8.62 0.08 20.85
N GLY A 586 -7.62 -0.13 19.98
CA GLY A 586 -7.08 -1.46 19.68
C GLY A 586 -6.56 -2.17 20.94
N LEU A 587 -5.86 -1.45 21.82
CA LEU A 587 -5.33 -1.97 23.08
C LEU A 587 -6.44 -2.35 24.06
N VAL A 588 -7.44 -1.49 24.22
CA VAL A 588 -8.61 -1.74 25.10
C VAL A 588 -9.36 -2.98 24.63
N VAL A 589 -9.59 -3.10 23.32
CA VAL A 589 -10.25 -4.26 22.71
C VAL A 589 -9.41 -5.53 22.90
N ALA A 590 -8.09 -5.45 22.69
CA ALA A 590 -7.19 -6.57 22.92
C ALA A 590 -7.24 -7.06 24.38
N PHE A 591 -7.13 -6.16 25.36
CA PHE A 591 -7.24 -6.56 26.77
C PHE A 591 -8.63 -7.08 27.14
N LYS A 592 -9.69 -6.51 26.55
CA LYS A 592 -11.05 -7.00 26.78
C LYS A 592 -11.24 -8.42 26.26
N ILE A 593 -10.68 -8.74 25.09
CA ILE A 593 -10.66 -10.08 24.51
C ILE A 593 -9.84 -11.03 25.38
N LEU A 594 -8.62 -10.65 25.79
CA LEU A 594 -7.74 -11.52 26.58
C LEU A 594 -8.22 -11.74 28.03
N GLY A 595 -9.05 -10.85 28.56
CA GLY A 595 -9.63 -10.95 29.90
C GLY A 595 -11.00 -11.65 29.96
N THR A 596 -11.40 -12.34 28.90
CA THR A 596 -12.66 -13.11 28.86
C THR A 596 -12.56 -14.44 29.61
N ASP A 597 -13.69 -14.93 30.12
CA ASP A 597 -13.78 -16.25 30.76
C ASP A 597 -13.84 -17.39 29.73
N ASP A 598 -14.43 -17.15 28.56
CA ASP A 598 -14.44 -18.08 27.42
C ASP A 598 -13.54 -17.56 26.29
N PRO A 599 -12.33 -18.11 26.13
CA PRO A 599 -11.37 -17.65 25.14
C PRO A 599 -11.60 -18.19 23.72
N ASN A 600 -12.56 -19.10 23.52
CA ASN A 600 -12.80 -19.77 22.23
C ASN A 600 -13.95 -19.15 21.42
N ILE A 601 -14.45 -17.98 21.82
CA ILE A 601 -15.50 -17.27 21.07
C ILE A 601 -14.93 -16.79 19.73
N ALA A 602 -15.48 -17.30 18.64
CA ALA A 602 -15.00 -17.00 17.28
C ALA A 602 -15.18 -15.51 16.90
N SER A 603 -16.12 -14.81 17.54
CA SER A 603 -16.42 -13.40 17.27
C SER A 603 -15.25 -12.45 17.54
N PHE A 604 -14.28 -12.86 18.35
CA PHE A 604 -13.11 -12.04 18.69
C PHE A 604 -12.25 -11.68 17.48
N VAL A 605 -12.20 -12.53 16.46
CA VAL A 605 -11.45 -12.21 15.23
C VAL A 605 -12.12 -11.05 14.49
N GLY A 606 -13.44 -11.08 14.34
CA GLY A 606 -14.23 -9.98 13.78
C GLY A 606 -14.09 -8.68 14.58
N MET A 607 -14.11 -8.80 15.91
CA MET A 607 -13.89 -7.68 16.83
C MET A 607 -12.53 -6.99 16.58
N GLY A 608 -11.47 -7.78 16.45
CA GLY A 608 -10.12 -7.29 16.17
C GLY A 608 -9.99 -6.63 14.80
N MET A 609 -10.61 -7.20 13.76
CA MET A 609 -10.61 -6.62 12.42
C MET A 609 -11.39 -5.30 12.35
N ALA A 610 -12.56 -5.21 13.00
CA ALA A 610 -13.40 -4.01 13.00
C ALA A 610 -12.65 -2.79 13.55
N VAL A 611 -12.07 -2.92 14.74
CA VAL A 611 -11.34 -1.84 15.41
C VAL A 611 -9.98 -1.61 14.78
N GLY A 612 -9.29 -2.70 14.40
CA GLY A 612 -7.95 -2.65 13.83
C GLY A 612 -7.90 -1.86 12.52
N PHE A 613 -8.71 -2.24 11.52
CA PHE A 613 -8.71 -1.55 10.22
C PHE A 613 -9.29 -0.13 10.31
N ALA A 614 -10.37 0.09 11.08
CA ALA A 614 -10.93 1.42 11.24
C ALA A 614 -9.92 2.36 11.94
N GLY A 615 -9.30 1.90 13.03
CA GLY A 615 -8.25 2.62 13.75
C GLY A 615 -7.01 2.90 12.87
N LEU A 616 -6.62 1.97 12.01
CA LEU A 616 -5.54 2.16 11.03
C LEU A 616 -5.79 3.40 10.15
N GLY A 617 -7.00 3.54 9.61
CA GLY A 617 -7.33 4.65 8.71
C GLY A 617 -7.44 5.99 9.40
N VAL A 618 -8.09 5.99 10.57
CA VAL A 618 -8.23 7.17 11.41
C VAL A 618 -6.86 7.70 11.82
N ALA A 619 -5.98 6.86 12.37
CA ALA A 619 -4.64 7.29 12.78
C ALA A 619 -3.81 7.86 11.61
N ILE A 620 -3.88 7.25 10.42
CA ILE A 620 -3.23 7.79 9.22
C ILE A 620 -3.83 9.15 8.82
N GLY A 621 -5.16 9.27 8.83
CA GLY A 621 -5.89 10.50 8.50
C GLY A 621 -5.57 11.65 9.46
N GLU A 622 -5.60 11.38 10.76
CA GLU A 622 -5.25 12.32 11.81
C GLU A 622 -3.78 12.74 11.76
N GLY A 623 -2.87 11.82 11.46
CA GLY A 623 -1.47 12.15 11.23
C GLY A 623 -1.28 13.11 10.04
N ILE A 624 -2.01 12.89 8.93
CA ILE A 624 -1.97 13.74 7.73
C ILE A 624 -2.50 15.15 8.03
N LEU A 625 -3.66 15.27 8.67
CA LEU A 625 -4.25 16.57 8.98
C LEU A 625 -3.46 17.31 10.06
N SER A 626 -2.97 16.62 11.09
CA SER A 626 -2.19 17.21 12.18
C SER A 626 -0.83 17.71 11.69
N LYS A 627 -0.17 16.94 10.81
CA LYS A 627 1.03 17.41 10.09
C LYS A 627 0.75 18.75 9.39
N ARG A 628 -0.37 18.84 8.68
CA ARG A 628 -0.72 20.06 7.94
C ARG A 628 -1.06 21.22 8.87
N ALA A 629 -1.74 20.95 9.99
CA ALA A 629 -2.00 21.91 11.04
C ALA A 629 -0.71 22.54 11.56
N MET A 630 0.31 21.74 11.87
CA MET A 630 1.61 22.23 12.31
C MET A 630 2.27 23.16 11.29
N GLU A 631 2.28 22.74 10.02
CA GLU A 631 2.84 23.56 8.95
C GLU A 631 2.10 24.90 8.84
N SER A 632 0.78 24.91 8.92
CA SER A 632 -0.02 26.14 8.81
C SER A 632 0.12 27.04 10.04
N ILE A 633 0.15 26.49 11.27
CA ILE A 633 0.44 27.24 12.50
C ILE A 633 1.84 27.85 12.44
N SER A 634 2.83 27.13 11.90
CA SER A 634 4.19 27.62 11.76
C SER A 634 4.29 28.86 10.86
N LYS A 635 3.47 28.91 9.80
CA LYS A 635 3.43 30.01 8.83
C LYS A 635 2.56 31.18 9.28
N ARG A 636 1.51 30.90 10.06
CA ARG A 636 0.56 31.90 10.57
C ARG A 636 0.31 31.73 12.08
N PRO A 637 1.31 32.04 12.93
CA PRO A 637 1.18 31.87 14.38
C PRO A 637 0.06 32.73 15.00
N GLU A 638 -0.31 33.83 14.36
CA GLU A 638 -1.40 34.72 14.77
C GLU A 638 -2.78 34.05 14.70
N MET A 639 -2.93 33.01 13.87
CA MET A 639 -4.16 32.23 13.73
C MET A 639 -4.16 30.94 14.54
N LEU A 640 -3.20 30.75 15.45
CA LEU A 640 -3.00 29.51 16.19
C LEU A 640 -4.29 28.99 16.83
N SER A 641 -5.02 29.82 17.58
CA SER A 641 -6.25 29.38 18.27
C SER A 641 -7.30 28.87 17.29
N PHE A 642 -7.42 29.50 16.13
CA PHE A 642 -8.36 29.07 15.10
C PHE A 642 -7.93 27.75 14.45
N PHE A 643 -6.65 27.61 14.08
CA PHE A 643 -6.15 26.35 13.53
C PHE A 643 -6.29 25.22 14.53
N LEU A 644 -6.01 25.46 15.81
CA LEU A 644 -6.22 24.48 16.86
C LEU A 644 -7.68 24.02 16.91
N THR A 645 -8.65 24.94 16.90
CA THR A 645 -10.08 24.58 16.87
C THR A 645 -10.45 23.76 15.64
N VAL A 646 -10.02 24.17 14.45
CA VAL A 646 -10.34 23.44 13.21
C VAL A 646 -9.69 22.06 13.20
N THR A 647 -8.47 21.94 13.71
CA THR A 647 -7.76 20.66 13.81
C THR A 647 -8.45 19.73 14.79
N ILE A 648 -8.81 20.19 15.99
CA ILE A 648 -9.53 19.36 16.97
C ILE A 648 -10.90 18.94 16.42
N LEU A 649 -11.63 19.84 15.76
CA LEU A 649 -12.89 19.49 15.10
C LEU A 649 -12.67 18.43 14.00
N GLY A 650 -11.63 18.60 13.18
CA GLY A 650 -11.30 17.66 12.13
C GLY A 650 -10.92 16.27 12.66
N ILE A 651 -10.11 16.21 13.71
CA ILE A 651 -9.76 14.98 14.45
C ILE A 651 -11.06 14.32 14.95
N ALA A 652 -11.89 15.05 15.69
CA ALA A 652 -13.14 14.51 16.23
C ALA A 652 -14.13 13.99 15.16
N LEU A 653 -14.11 14.56 13.96
CA LEU A 653 -14.90 14.06 12.84
C LEU A 653 -14.28 12.81 12.23
N VAL A 654 -12.97 12.82 11.96
CA VAL A 654 -12.24 11.65 11.42
C VAL A 654 -12.35 10.44 12.36
N GLU A 655 -12.38 10.68 13.66
CA GLU A 655 -12.49 9.67 14.70
C GLU A 655 -13.79 8.84 14.63
N SER A 656 -14.87 9.35 14.04
CA SER A 656 -16.17 8.65 13.98
C SER A 656 -16.06 7.27 13.34
N ALA A 657 -15.23 7.12 12.31
CA ALA A 657 -14.99 5.84 11.64
C ALA A 657 -14.40 4.78 12.60
N ALA A 658 -13.46 5.17 13.47
CA ALA A 658 -12.91 4.28 14.49
C ALA A 658 -13.95 3.95 15.57
N ILE A 659 -14.80 4.92 15.93
CA ILE A 659 -15.91 4.70 16.87
C ILE A 659 -16.93 3.71 16.31
N TYR A 660 -17.28 3.75 15.01
CA TYR A 660 -18.15 2.74 14.43
C TYR A 660 -17.55 1.33 14.48
N GLY A 661 -16.24 1.21 14.18
CA GLY A 661 -15.51 -0.05 14.35
C GLY A 661 -15.56 -0.54 15.79
N LEU A 662 -15.40 0.36 16.77
CA LEU A 662 -15.51 0.07 18.19
C LEU A 662 -16.92 -0.37 18.60
N VAL A 663 -17.96 0.28 18.08
CA VAL A 663 -19.37 -0.11 18.31
C VAL A 663 -19.63 -1.52 17.80
N VAL A 664 -19.21 -1.83 16.57
CA VAL A 664 -19.34 -3.18 15.99
C VAL A 664 -18.55 -4.22 16.80
N ALA A 665 -17.35 -3.87 17.25
CA ALA A 665 -16.53 -4.73 18.10
C ALA A 665 -17.22 -5.06 19.44
N PHE A 666 -17.80 -4.06 20.11
CA PHE A 666 -18.55 -4.29 21.35
C PHE A 666 -19.87 -5.01 21.12
N ASP A 667 -20.53 -4.82 19.98
CA ASP A 667 -21.73 -5.59 19.65
C ASP A 667 -21.42 -7.07 19.37
N LEU A 668 -20.24 -7.38 18.82
CA LEU A 668 -19.73 -8.76 18.67
C LEU A 668 -19.31 -9.42 20.00
N LEU A 669 -19.13 -8.62 21.05
CA LEU A 669 -18.60 -9.11 22.33
C LEU A 669 -19.53 -10.17 22.93
N ASN A 670 -18.97 -11.36 23.18
CA ASN A 670 -19.66 -12.51 23.77
C ASN A 670 -20.89 -12.99 22.99
N LYS A 671 -21.03 -12.64 21.71
CA LYS A 671 -22.02 -13.27 20.81
C LYS A 671 -21.46 -14.57 20.25
N GLU A 672 -22.23 -15.65 20.35
CA GLU A 672 -21.96 -16.93 19.70
C GLU A 672 -22.32 -16.86 18.20
N ILE A 673 -21.48 -16.15 17.44
CA ILE A 673 -21.58 -16.03 15.98
C ILE A 673 -20.47 -16.84 15.31
N ALA A 674 -20.75 -17.37 14.12
CA ALA A 674 -19.77 -18.12 13.34
C ALA A 674 -18.54 -17.25 12.99
N LEU A 675 -17.36 -17.87 12.97
CA LEU A 675 -16.08 -17.19 12.70
C LEU A 675 -16.13 -16.31 11.45
N TYR A 676 -16.53 -16.89 10.32
CA TYR A 676 -16.51 -16.17 9.04
C TYR A 676 -17.58 -15.07 8.97
N ALA A 677 -18.69 -15.21 9.70
CA ALA A 677 -19.67 -14.13 9.87
C ALA A 677 -19.08 -12.96 10.66
N SER A 678 -18.38 -13.24 11.76
CA SER A 678 -17.69 -12.19 12.51
C SER A 678 -16.59 -11.49 11.68
N ILE A 679 -15.82 -12.24 10.90
CA ILE A 679 -14.82 -11.72 9.98
C ILE A 679 -15.49 -10.85 8.91
N GLY A 680 -16.59 -11.31 8.32
CA GLY A 680 -17.38 -10.55 7.34
C GLY A 680 -17.86 -9.20 7.90
N ALA A 681 -18.42 -9.21 9.10
CA ALA A 681 -18.83 -7.98 9.79
C ALA A 681 -17.64 -7.05 10.07
N GLY A 682 -16.53 -7.60 10.58
CA GLY A 682 -15.31 -6.86 10.87
C GLY A 682 -14.65 -6.24 9.64
N LEU A 683 -14.59 -6.97 8.52
CA LEU A 683 -14.05 -6.47 7.25
C LEU A 683 -14.95 -5.41 6.63
N ALA A 684 -16.28 -5.55 6.71
CA ALA A 684 -17.24 -4.60 6.16
C ALA A 684 -17.05 -3.19 6.76
N ILE A 685 -17.10 -3.08 8.09
CA ILE A 685 -16.90 -1.78 8.77
C ILE A 685 -15.43 -1.37 8.80
N GLY A 686 -14.52 -2.33 9.02
CA GLY A 686 -13.11 -2.05 9.20
C GLY A 686 -12.47 -1.43 7.95
N LEU A 687 -12.66 -2.06 6.78
CA LEU A 687 -12.08 -1.57 5.52
C LEU A 687 -12.79 -0.29 5.02
N ALA A 688 -14.11 -0.19 5.17
CA ALA A 688 -14.83 1.04 4.82
C ALA A 688 -14.40 2.21 5.73
N GLY A 689 -14.27 1.97 7.03
CA GLY A 689 -13.77 2.93 8.02
C GLY A 689 -12.31 3.32 7.80
N LEU A 690 -11.47 2.38 7.36
CA LEU A 690 -10.10 2.65 6.92
C LEU A 690 -10.07 3.73 5.83
N GLY A 691 -10.95 3.59 4.83
CA GLY A 691 -11.07 4.55 3.74
C GLY A 691 -11.60 5.89 4.19
N ALA A 692 -12.67 5.90 5.00
CA ALA A 692 -13.27 7.11 5.53
C ALA A 692 -12.26 7.94 6.34
N GLY A 693 -11.56 7.32 7.30
CA GLY A 693 -10.56 8.00 8.11
C GLY A 693 -9.43 8.64 7.28
N ILE A 694 -8.92 7.93 6.27
CA ILE A 694 -7.90 8.48 5.36
C ILE A 694 -8.48 9.63 4.51
N GLY A 695 -9.64 9.43 3.90
CA GLY A 695 -10.28 10.39 2.99
C GLY A 695 -10.63 11.70 3.70
N GLU A 696 -11.21 11.61 4.89
CA GLU A 696 -11.55 12.76 5.71
C GLU A 696 -10.31 13.51 6.22
N GLY A 697 -9.28 12.78 6.64
CA GLY A 697 -8.00 13.39 7.01
C GLY A 697 -7.37 14.20 5.86
N MET A 698 -7.44 13.70 4.62
CA MET A 698 -7.00 14.43 3.43
C MET A 698 -7.82 15.71 3.20
N LEU A 699 -9.15 15.63 3.34
CA LEU A 699 -10.07 16.75 3.18
C LEU A 699 -9.84 17.85 4.23
N VAL A 700 -9.73 17.49 5.51
CA VAL A 700 -9.43 18.43 6.59
C VAL A 700 -8.08 19.11 6.37
N SER A 701 -7.07 18.34 5.95
CA SER A 701 -5.75 18.86 5.56
C SER A 701 -5.87 19.91 4.43
N GLY A 702 -6.66 19.63 3.39
CA GLY A 702 -6.98 20.57 2.32
C GLY A 702 -7.67 21.84 2.84
N SER A 703 -8.59 21.69 3.80
CA SER A 703 -9.32 22.78 4.43
C SER A 703 -8.41 23.70 5.24
N ILE A 704 -7.56 23.14 6.09
CA ILE A 704 -6.54 23.88 6.85
C ILE A 704 -5.61 24.63 5.88
N SER A 705 -5.14 23.96 4.83
CA SER A 705 -4.31 24.54 3.76
C SER A 705 -4.98 25.72 3.06
N SER A 706 -6.27 25.59 2.75
CA SER A 706 -7.05 26.65 2.10
C SER A 706 -7.33 27.83 3.01
N ILE A 707 -7.60 27.60 4.30
CA ILE A 707 -7.78 28.68 5.27
C ILE A 707 -6.46 29.41 5.54
N GLU A 708 -5.35 28.68 5.62
CA GLU A 708 -4.00 29.27 5.64
C GLU A 708 -3.74 30.14 4.41
N ARG A 709 -4.20 29.75 3.22
CA ARG A 709 -4.03 30.59 2.02
C ARG A 709 -4.96 31.80 2.03
N ASN A 710 -6.24 31.61 2.37
CA ASN A 710 -7.27 32.65 2.30
C ASN A 710 -8.20 32.66 3.53
N PRO A 711 -7.81 33.35 4.62
CA PRO A 711 -8.61 33.40 5.84
C PRO A 711 -9.97 34.08 5.69
N LYS A 712 -10.16 34.91 4.65
CA LYS A 712 -11.41 35.69 4.45
C LYS A 712 -12.61 34.80 4.15
N ILE A 713 -12.38 33.64 3.54
CA ILE A 713 -13.44 32.68 3.18
C ILE A 713 -13.49 31.48 4.11
N LYS A 714 -12.84 31.54 5.28
CA LYS A 714 -12.75 30.42 6.22
C LYS A 714 -14.11 29.83 6.58
N GLY A 715 -15.14 30.66 6.77
CA GLY A 715 -16.50 30.19 7.06
C GLY A 715 -17.06 29.29 5.96
N LYS A 716 -16.89 29.69 4.69
CA LYS A 716 -17.30 28.87 3.53
C LYS A 716 -16.52 27.56 3.45
N ILE A 717 -15.20 27.61 3.68
CA ILE A 717 -14.36 26.41 3.69
C ILE A 717 -14.83 25.44 4.77
N MET A 718 -15.14 25.93 5.98
CA MET A 718 -15.67 25.09 7.06
C MET A 718 -17.02 24.44 6.69
N THR A 719 -17.93 25.19 6.06
CA THR A 719 -19.21 24.62 5.59
C THR A 719 -18.98 23.49 4.58
N PHE A 720 -18.10 23.67 3.60
CA PHE A 720 -17.81 22.62 2.62
C PHE A 720 -17.01 21.46 3.18
N MET A 721 -16.14 21.72 4.16
CA MET A 721 -15.43 20.66 4.88
C MET A 721 -16.43 19.71 5.53
N VAL A 722 -17.38 20.23 6.32
CA VAL A 722 -18.41 19.38 6.97
C VAL A 722 -19.29 18.66 5.95
N LEU A 723 -19.68 19.33 4.86
CA LEU A 723 -20.46 18.71 3.78
C LEU A 723 -19.71 17.52 3.16
N PHE A 724 -18.43 17.70 2.80
CA PHE A 724 -17.67 16.63 2.15
C PHE A 724 -17.28 15.52 3.12
N ILE A 725 -17.08 15.80 4.41
CA ILE A 725 -16.93 14.76 5.45
C ILE A 725 -18.17 13.87 5.46
N ALA A 726 -19.36 14.48 5.56
CA ALA A 726 -20.61 13.72 5.55
C ALA A 726 -20.80 12.87 4.28
N LEU A 727 -20.26 13.31 3.13
CA LEU A 727 -20.28 12.54 1.89
C LEU A 727 -19.22 11.41 1.87
N ILE A 728 -18.04 11.61 2.45
CA ILE A 728 -17.03 10.54 2.56
C ILE A 728 -17.53 9.44 3.50
N GLU A 729 -18.12 9.84 4.64
CA GLU A 729 -18.60 8.96 5.70
C GLU A 729 -19.66 7.94 5.24
N VAL A 730 -20.41 8.24 4.17
CA VAL A 730 -21.46 7.35 3.65
C VAL A 730 -20.93 5.94 3.37
N THR A 731 -19.68 5.78 2.94
CA THR A 731 -19.10 4.45 2.70
C THR A 731 -18.90 3.64 3.99
N ALA A 732 -18.49 4.29 5.08
CA ALA A 732 -18.40 3.67 6.40
C ALA A 732 -19.79 3.26 6.90
N ILE A 733 -20.82 4.08 6.62
CA ILE A 733 -22.21 3.75 6.93
C ILE A 733 -22.68 2.51 6.15
N TYR A 734 -22.33 2.36 4.87
CA TYR A 734 -22.65 1.13 4.12
C TYR A 734 -21.98 -0.11 4.72
N GLY A 735 -20.70 0.00 5.09
CA GLY A 735 -19.98 -1.06 5.81
C GLY A 735 -20.64 -1.40 7.15
N PHE A 736 -21.07 -0.38 7.89
CA PHE A 736 -21.80 -0.52 9.14
C PHE A 736 -23.13 -1.26 8.96
N ILE A 737 -23.90 -0.94 7.93
CA ILE A 737 -25.16 -1.61 7.60
C ILE A 737 -24.93 -3.10 7.33
N ILE A 738 -23.94 -3.45 6.52
CA ILE A 738 -23.60 -4.85 6.23
C ILE A 738 -23.08 -5.58 7.47
N ALA A 739 -22.29 -4.92 8.32
CA ALA A 739 -21.84 -5.48 9.58
C ALA A 739 -23.02 -5.83 10.51
N PHE A 740 -23.93 -4.90 10.76
CA PHE A 740 -25.11 -5.16 11.60
C PHE A 740 -26.01 -6.24 11.02
N LYS A 741 -26.28 -6.18 9.71
CA LYS A 741 -27.06 -7.23 9.04
C LYS A 741 -26.41 -8.61 9.18
N THR A 742 -25.08 -8.68 9.13
CA THR A 742 -24.34 -9.93 9.33
C THR A 742 -24.43 -10.42 10.77
N ILE A 743 -24.41 -9.51 11.75
CA ILE A 743 -24.47 -9.85 13.18
C ILE A 743 -25.88 -10.29 13.61
N ASP A 744 -26.92 -9.67 13.04
CA ASP A 744 -28.32 -9.97 13.38
C ASP A 744 -28.79 -11.34 12.86
N ILE A 745 -28.02 -12.00 11.99
CA ILE A 745 -28.36 -13.33 11.49
C ILE A 745 -27.92 -14.37 12.51
N VAL A 746 -28.83 -14.66 13.46
CA VAL A 746 -28.64 -15.60 14.55
C VAL A 746 -28.89 -17.03 14.06
N ARG A 747 -27.82 -17.84 14.08
CA ARG A 747 -27.70 -19.26 13.67
C ARG A 747 -27.37 -19.49 12.21
N VAL A 748 -26.10 -19.83 12.01
CA VAL A 748 -25.62 -20.54 10.84
C VAL A 748 -25.34 -21.96 11.33
N ASP A 749 -26.10 -22.95 10.85
CA ASP A 749 -26.01 -24.34 11.32
C ASP A 749 -24.71 -25.05 10.84
N SER A 750 -23.87 -24.39 10.03
CA SER A 750 -22.62 -24.92 9.45
C SER A 750 -21.52 -23.85 9.30
N VAL A 751 -20.26 -24.24 9.55
CA VAL A 751 -19.06 -23.39 9.29
C VAL A 751 -18.98 -22.97 7.82
N VAL A 752 -19.45 -23.80 6.90
CA VAL A 752 -19.38 -23.57 5.45
C VAL A 752 -20.34 -22.43 5.05
N ASP A 753 -21.57 -22.43 5.57
CA ASP A 753 -22.60 -21.42 5.31
C ASP A 753 -22.18 -20.00 5.79
N SER A 754 -21.11 -19.87 6.56
CA SER A 754 -20.63 -18.58 7.06
C SER A 754 -19.62 -17.85 6.15
N MET A 755 -19.10 -18.46 5.08
CA MET A 755 -18.17 -17.78 4.15
C MET A 755 -18.85 -16.71 3.30
N LEU A 756 -20.18 -16.78 3.10
CA LEU A 756 -20.94 -15.76 2.38
C LEU A 756 -20.83 -14.37 3.01
N TYR A 757 -20.73 -14.33 4.34
CA TYR A 757 -20.54 -13.07 5.06
C TYR A 757 -19.18 -12.43 4.80
N ILE A 758 -18.14 -13.23 4.55
CA ILE A 758 -16.83 -12.70 4.12
C ILE A 758 -16.96 -12.12 2.72
N GLY A 759 -17.64 -12.80 1.80
CA GLY A 759 -17.92 -12.29 0.45
C GLY A 759 -18.64 -10.94 0.49
N ALA A 760 -19.71 -10.84 1.28
CA ALA A 760 -20.44 -9.59 1.47
C ALA A 760 -19.58 -8.50 2.12
N GLY A 761 -18.84 -8.84 3.18
CA GLY A 761 -17.98 -7.89 3.89
C GLY A 761 -16.82 -7.37 3.05
N LEU A 762 -16.15 -8.24 2.29
CA LEU A 762 -15.07 -7.85 1.37
C LEU A 762 -15.58 -7.00 0.20
N SER A 763 -16.76 -7.33 -0.34
CA SER A 763 -17.40 -6.56 -1.41
C SER A 763 -17.53 -5.09 -1.01
N ILE A 764 -18.33 -4.79 0.03
CA ILE A 764 -18.54 -3.41 0.45
C ILE A 764 -17.31 -2.78 1.11
N GLY A 765 -16.53 -3.56 1.87
CA GLY A 765 -15.37 -3.06 2.60
C GLY A 765 -14.27 -2.55 1.65
N LEU A 766 -13.89 -3.34 0.65
CA LEU A 766 -12.86 -2.96 -0.33
C LEU A 766 -13.34 -1.85 -1.27
N ALA A 767 -14.57 -1.93 -1.78
CA ALA A 767 -15.11 -0.87 -2.63
C ALA A 767 -15.26 0.44 -1.85
N GLY A 768 -15.81 0.37 -0.63
CA GLY A 768 -15.96 1.51 0.27
C GLY A 768 -14.62 2.18 0.62
N LEU A 769 -13.56 1.38 0.82
CA LEU A 769 -12.19 1.89 0.99
C LEU A 769 -11.74 2.75 -0.22
N GLY A 770 -11.88 2.23 -1.44
CA GLY A 770 -11.47 2.95 -2.64
C GLY A 770 -12.30 4.21 -2.90
N VAL A 771 -13.62 4.13 -2.75
CA VAL A 771 -14.55 5.25 -2.92
C VAL A 771 -14.27 6.36 -1.91
N ALA A 772 -14.03 6.03 -0.64
CA ALA A 772 -13.71 7.02 0.39
C ALA A 772 -12.39 7.74 0.10
N ILE A 773 -11.34 7.01 -0.30
CA ILE A 773 -10.06 7.61 -0.71
C ILE A 773 -10.24 8.49 -1.96
N GLY A 774 -11.01 8.02 -2.95
CA GLY A 774 -11.34 8.77 -4.16
C GLY A 774 -12.06 10.10 -3.85
N ARG A 775 -13.05 10.04 -2.96
CA ARG A 775 -13.76 11.21 -2.42
C ARG A 775 -12.84 12.12 -1.62
N GLY A 776 -11.89 11.57 -0.86
CA GLY A 776 -10.83 12.33 -0.22
C GLY A 776 -10.01 13.14 -1.22
N TYR A 777 -9.53 12.51 -2.31
CA TYR A 777 -8.76 13.21 -3.35
C TYR A 777 -9.53 14.33 -4.04
N LEU A 778 -10.78 14.08 -4.44
CA LEU A 778 -11.59 15.07 -5.16
C LEU A 778 -11.99 16.23 -4.25
N SER A 779 -12.41 15.95 -3.01
CA SER A 779 -12.89 16.96 -2.07
C SER A 779 -11.74 17.83 -1.54
N GLN A 780 -10.58 17.23 -1.27
CA GLN A 780 -9.36 17.95 -0.94
C GLN A 780 -8.99 18.95 -2.05
N GLU A 781 -8.96 18.51 -3.32
CA GLU A 781 -8.60 19.38 -4.44
C GLU A 781 -9.66 20.47 -4.64
N SER A 782 -10.94 20.13 -4.52
CA SER A 782 -12.03 21.10 -4.61
C SER A 782 -11.84 22.24 -3.61
N ILE A 783 -11.68 21.93 -2.32
CA ILE A 783 -11.44 22.94 -1.27
C ILE A 783 -10.13 23.70 -1.49
N GLU A 784 -9.06 23.03 -1.93
CA GLU A 784 -7.79 23.66 -2.28
C GLU A 784 -7.95 24.73 -3.36
N ILE A 785 -8.74 24.44 -4.39
CA ILE A 785 -9.02 25.39 -5.46
C ILE A 785 -9.91 26.52 -4.94
N MET A 786 -10.93 26.25 -4.12
CA MET A 786 -11.75 27.32 -3.52
C MET A 786 -10.91 28.32 -2.71
N GLY A 787 -9.91 27.81 -1.98
CA GLY A 787 -8.91 28.62 -1.27
C GLY A 787 -8.09 29.52 -2.19
N LYS A 788 -7.68 29.00 -3.35
CA LYS A 788 -6.85 29.70 -4.36
C LYS A 788 -7.68 30.67 -5.21
N ASN A 789 -8.90 30.29 -5.60
CA ASN A 789 -9.74 31.00 -6.54
C ASN A 789 -11.22 31.01 -6.11
N PRO A 790 -11.63 31.98 -5.27
CA PRO A 790 -13.01 32.05 -4.78
C PRO A 790 -14.08 32.30 -5.86
N LYS A 791 -13.69 32.74 -7.07
CA LYS A 791 -14.64 33.08 -8.14
C LYS A 791 -15.27 31.85 -8.80
N VAL A 792 -14.58 30.71 -8.75
CA VAL A 792 -15.04 29.46 -9.38
C VAL A 792 -15.80 28.54 -8.43
N ILE A 793 -16.00 28.94 -7.15
CA ILE A 793 -16.63 28.12 -6.11
C ILE A 793 -17.98 27.54 -6.57
N SER A 794 -18.90 28.37 -7.06
CA SER A 794 -20.25 27.92 -7.41
C SER A 794 -20.24 26.81 -8.47
N PHE A 795 -19.36 26.91 -9.46
CA PHE A 795 -19.24 25.92 -10.51
C PHE A 795 -18.50 24.67 -10.03
N LEU A 796 -17.43 24.86 -9.26
CA LEU A 796 -16.69 23.74 -8.68
C LEU A 796 -17.56 22.89 -7.74
N LEU A 797 -18.52 23.48 -7.04
CA LEU A 797 -19.48 22.71 -6.25
C LEU A 797 -20.29 21.76 -7.13
N THR A 798 -20.80 22.22 -8.27
CA THR A 798 -21.50 21.35 -9.22
C THR A 798 -20.61 20.20 -9.69
N VAL A 799 -19.37 20.49 -10.08
CA VAL A 799 -18.41 19.47 -10.52
C VAL A 799 -18.06 18.51 -9.38
N SER A 800 -17.94 19.00 -8.15
CA SER A 800 -17.62 18.19 -6.98
C SER A 800 -18.76 17.26 -6.62
N ILE A 801 -20.00 17.76 -6.57
CA ILE A 801 -21.17 16.94 -6.26
C ILE A 801 -21.38 15.88 -7.34
N LEU A 802 -21.25 16.25 -8.62
CA LEU A 802 -21.29 15.28 -9.71
C LEU A 802 -20.17 14.24 -9.58
N GLY A 803 -18.95 14.69 -9.29
CA GLY A 803 -17.81 13.80 -9.10
C GLY A 803 -17.99 12.84 -7.92
N VAL A 804 -18.52 13.32 -6.79
CA VAL A 804 -18.87 12.48 -5.62
C VAL A 804 -19.91 11.43 -5.98
N ALA A 805 -20.91 11.80 -6.79
CA ALA A 805 -21.96 10.88 -7.23
C ALA A 805 -21.44 9.82 -8.20
N LEU A 806 -20.53 10.19 -9.10
CA LEU A 806 -19.88 9.26 -10.02
C LEU A 806 -19.01 8.25 -9.25
N VAL A 807 -18.11 8.74 -8.38
CA VAL A 807 -17.23 7.89 -7.56
C VAL A 807 -18.02 6.94 -6.65
N GLU A 808 -19.26 7.29 -6.28
CA GLU A 808 -20.11 6.44 -5.44
C GLU A 808 -20.57 5.16 -6.12
N SER A 809 -20.69 5.15 -7.45
CA SER A 809 -21.34 4.04 -8.16
C SER A 809 -20.66 2.70 -7.84
N ALA A 810 -19.33 2.68 -7.74
CA ALA A 810 -18.54 1.52 -7.34
C ALA A 810 -18.94 0.95 -5.97
N ALA A 811 -19.18 1.80 -4.97
CA ALA A 811 -19.65 1.37 -3.65
C ALA A 811 -21.10 0.88 -3.70
N ILE A 812 -21.95 1.48 -4.54
CA ILE A 812 -23.33 1.01 -4.73
C ILE A 812 -23.37 -0.35 -5.42
N TYR A 813 -22.58 -0.58 -6.46
CA TYR A 813 -22.48 -1.89 -7.10
C TYR A 813 -22.05 -2.97 -6.10
N ALA A 814 -21.01 -2.68 -5.30
CA ALA A 814 -20.55 -3.57 -4.25
C ALA A 814 -21.60 -3.78 -3.14
N LEU A 815 -22.36 -2.74 -2.76
CA LEU A 815 -23.45 -2.85 -1.79
C LEU A 815 -24.56 -3.77 -2.31
N VAL A 816 -24.96 -3.60 -3.57
CA VAL A 816 -25.96 -4.46 -4.23
C VAL A 816 -25.46 -5.90 -4.24
N VAL A 817 -24.23 -6.16 -4.70
CA VAL A 817 -23.65 -7.52 -4.68
C VAL A 817 -23.56 -8.07 -3.26
N SER A 818 -23.28 -7.24 -2.25
CA SER A 818 -23.27 -7.67 -0.84
C SER A 818 -24.66 -8.12 -0.39
N PHE A 819 -25.72 -7.39 -0.75
CA PHE A 819 -27.10 -7.80 -0.43
C PHE A 819 -27.51 -9.07 -1.16
N GLU A 820 -27.13 -9.22 -2.43
CA GLU A 820 -27.37 -10.44 -3.21
C GLU A 820 -26.64 -11.64 -2.61
N ILE A 821 -25.36 -11.49 -2.25
CA ILE A 821 -24.59 -12.52 -1.55
C ILE A 821 -25.29 -12.98 -0.28
N LEU A 822 -25.84 -12.04 0.51
CA LEU A 822 -26.58 -12.37 1.74
C LEU A 822 -27.93 -13.08 1.48
N GLY A 823 -28.37 -13.18 0.23
CA GLY A 823 -29.59 -13.89 -0.18
C GLY A 823 -29.34 -15.22 -0.91
N VAL A 824 -28.09 -15.62 -1.14
CA VAL A 824 -27.71 -16.78 -1.96
C VAL A 824 -27.14 -17.92 -1.10
N GLU A 825 -27.52 -19.16 -1.43
CA GLU A 825 -27.07 -20.37 -0.72
C GLU A 825 -25.72 -20.92 -1.23
N ASN A 826 -25.23 -20.53 -2.42
CA ASN A 826 -23.98 -21.05 -2.99
C ASN A 826 -22.72 -20.37 -2.41
N ILE A 827 -22.05 -21.09 -1.51
CA ILE A 827 -21.04 -20.56 -0.59
C ILE A 827 -19.73 -20.10 -1.27
N PHE A 828 -19.14 -20.89 -2.17
CA PHE A 828 -17.85 -20.52 -2.78
C PHE A 828 -18.00 -19.45 -3.86
N ALA A 829 -19.17 -19.38 -4.48
CA ALA A 829 -19.54 -18.33 -5.42
C ALA A 829 -19.49 -16.95 -4.76
N THR A 830 -19.98 -16.83 -3.52
CA THR A 830 -20.07 -15.55 -2.82
C THR A 830 -18.71 -14.88 -2.54
N LEU A 831 -17.69 -15.65 -2.17
CA LEU A 831 -16.35 -15.10 -1.93
C LEU A 831 -15.69 -14.66 -3.25
N GLY A 832 -15.83 -15.46 -4.31
CA GLY A 832 -15.38 -15.08 -5.66
C GLY A 832 -16.05 -13.80 -6.15
N ALA A 833 -17.37 -13.69 -5.97
CA ALA A 833 -18.14 -12.51 -6.31
C ALA A 833 -17.71 -11.27 -5.51
N GLY A 834 -17.56 -11.41 -4.19
CA GLY A 834 -17.13 -10.32 -3.31
C GLY A 834 -15.73 -9.80 -3.63
N LEU A 835 -14.77 -10.69 -3.92
CA LEU A 835 -13.43 -10.30 -4.35
C LEU A 835 -13.44 -9.60 -5.72
N ALA A 836 -14.23 -10.10 -6.67
CA ALA A 836 -14.33 -9.53 -8.02
C ALA A 836 -14.77 -8.05 -7.98
N ILE A 837 -15.93 -7.78 -7.36
CA ILE A 837 -16.48 -6.42 -7.30
C ILE A 837 -15.76 -5.55 -6.26
N GLY A 838 -15.33 -6.12 -5.13
CA GLY A 838 -14.67 -5.38 -4.06
C GLY A 838 -13.33 -4.79 -4.51
N LEU A 839 -12.46 -5.62 -5.12
CA LEU A 839 -11.16 -5.15 -5.61
C LEU A 839 -11.29 -4.23 -6.84
N ALA A 840 -12.18 -4.56 -7.78
CA ALA A 840 -12.44 -3.69 -8.92
C ALA A 840 -13.01 -2.34 -8.47
N GLY A 841 -13.97 -2.35 -7.54
CA GLY A 841 -14.56 -1.14 -6.94
C GLY A 841 -13.54 -0.31 -6.16
N LEU A 842 -12.58 -0.95 -5.48
CA LEU A 842 -11.46 -0.26 -4.84
C LEU A 842 -10.65 0.54 -5.86
N GLY A 843 -10.30 -0.11 -6.99
CA GLY A 843 -9.55 0.52 -8.06
C GLY A 843 -10.31 1.64 -8.74
N VAL A 844 -11.58 1.44 -9.05
CA VAL A 844 -12.44 2.45 -9.69
C VAL A 844 -12.63 3.65 -8.80
N GLY A 845 -12.95 3.46 -7.51
CA GLY A 845 -13.11 4.56 -6.56
C GLY A 845 -11.86 5.46 -6.48
N VAL A 846 -10.67 4.84 -6.37
CA VAL A 846 -9.39 5.57 -6.37
C VAL A 846 -9.11 6.23 -7.73
N GLY A 847 -9.30 5.49 -8.82
CA GLY A 847 -9.01 5.93 -10.19
C GLY A 847 -9.85 7.12 -10.63
N GLU A 848 -11.16 7.06 -10.40
CA GLU A 848 -12.09 8.15 -10.68
C GLU A 848 -11.82 9.38 -9.82
N GLY A 849 -11.53 9.18 -8.51
CA GLY A 849 -11.13 10.29 -7.64
C GLY A 849 -9.89 11.03 -8.15
N LEU A 850 -8.87 10.31 -8.64
CA LEU A 850 -7.69 10.89 -9.27
C LEU A 850 -8.01 11.63 -10.57
N LEU A 851 -8.85 11.04 -11.42
CA LEU A 851 -9.28 11.61 -12.69
C LEU A 851 -10.04 12.93 -12.47
N ILE A 852 -11.04 12.93 -11.58
CA ILE A 852 -11.86 14.10 -11.25
C ILE A 852 -11.00 15.20 -10.64
N LYS A 853 -10.05 14.84 -9.77
CA LYS A 853 -9.03 15.77 -9.29
C LYS A 853 -8.28 16.45 -10.44
N GLY A 854 -7.85 15.68 -11.45
CA GLY A 854 -7.23 16.22 -12.67
C GLY A 854 -8.14 17.14 -13.48
N ALA A 855 -9.44 16.79 -13.58
CA ALA A 855 -10.44 17.62 -14.24
C ALA A 855 -10.65 18.97 -13.52
N MET A 856 -10.75 18.96 -12.18
CA MET A 856 -10.85 20.20 -11.39
C MET A 856 -9.62 21.08 -11.55
N GLU A 857 -8.42 20.50 -11.53
CA GLU A 857 -7.17 21.23 -11.81
C GLU A 857 -7.16 21.84 -13.23
N GLY A 858 -7.68 21.10 -14.22
CA GLY A 858 -7.84 21.58 -15.59
C GLY A 858 -8.81 22.76 -15.69
N ILE A 859 -10.00 22.63 -15.08
CA ILE A 859 -11.04 23.68 -15.02
C ILE A 859 -10.49 24.93 -14.33
N ASN A 860 -9.74 24.79 -13.25
CA ASN A 860 -9.18 25.94 -12.54
C ASN A 860 -8.14 26.69 -13.38
N LYS A 861 -7.44 26.01 -14.28
CA LYS A 861 -6.47 26.63 -15.20
C LYS A 861 -7.13 27.34 -16.37
N ALA A 862 -8.21 26.77 -16.92
CA ALA A 862 -8.96 27.34 -18.05
C ALA A 862 -10.48 27.28 -17.81
N PRO A 863 -11.03 28.17 -16.96
CA PRO A 863 -12.46 28.19 -16.61
C PRO A 863 -13.40 28.35 -17.82
N GLU A 864 -12.92 28.95 -18.91
CA GLU A 864 -13.63 29.10 -20.18
C GLU A 864 -13.88 27.76 -20.88
N SER A 865 -13.01 26.77 -20.67
CA SER A 865 -13.11 25.43 -21.28
C SER A 865 -13.92 24.45 -20.44
N LYS A 866 -14.47 24.89 -19.30
CA LYS A 866 -15.07 24.05 -18.26
C LYS A 866 -16.12 23.06 -18.75
N GLY A 867 -16.96 23.44 -19.72
CA GLY A 867 -17.98 22.55 -20.28
C GLY A 867 -17.39 21.36 -21.04
N LYS A 868 -16.32 21.60 -21.82
CA LYS A 868 -15.60 20.54 -22.53
C LYS A 868 -14.83 19.65 -21.55
N THR A 869 -14.17 20.25 -20.57
CA THR A 869 -13.46 19.49 -19.53
C THR A 869 -14.43 18.62 -18.73
N LEU A 870 -15.63 19.12 -18.43
CA LEU A 870 -16.67 18.32 -17.79
C LEU A 870 -17.12 17.14 -18.66
N ALA A 871 -17.34 17.36 -19.96
CA ALA A 871 -17.70 16.29 -20.89
C ALA A 871 -16.62 15.20 -20.98
N PHE A 872 -15.34 15.59 -21.07
CA PHE A 872 -14.23 14.63 -21.06
C PHE A 872 -14.09 13.92 -19.71
N MET A 873 -14.32 14.62 -18.60
CA MET A 873 -14.33 14.00 -17.27
C MET A 873 -15.36 12.87 -17.23
N VAL A 874 -16.61 13.13 -17.62
CA VAL A 874 -17.67 12.10 -17.64
C VAL A 874 -17.33 10.95 -18.58
N LEU A 875 -16.80 11.23 -19.77
CA LEU A 875 -16.36 10.19 -20.71
C LEU A 875 -15.28 9.29 -20.11
N PHE A 876 -14.24 9.88 -19.54
CA PHE A 876 -13.13 9.10 -18.98
C PHE A 876 -13.53 8.37 -17.69
N VAL A 877 -14.43 8.94 -16.88
CA VAL A 877 -15.03 8.22 -15.75
C VAL A 877 -15.74 6.97 -16.25
N ALA A 878 -16.60 7.11 -17.27
CA ALA A 878 -17.31 5.96 -17.83
C ALA A 878 -16.36 4.86 -18.36
N LEU A 879 -15.19 5.23 -18.88
CA LEU A 879 -14.17 4.26 -19.31
C LEU A 879 -13.48 3.59 -18.12
N VAL A 880 -13.18 4.31 -17.04
CA VAL A 880 -12.63 3.71 -15.80
C VAL A 880 -13.65 2.77 -15.17
N GLU A 881 -14.93 3.14 -15.22
CA GLU A 881 -16.03 2.39 -14.62
C GLU A 881 -16.25 1.02 -15.29
N VAL A 882 -15.84 0.84 -16.55
CA VAL A 882 -15.87 -0.46 -17.25
C VAL A 882 -15.20 -1.56 -16.43
N VAL A 883 -14.15 -1.23 -15.67
CA VAL A 883 -13.46 -2.18 -14.80
C VAL A 883 -14.36 -2.71 -13.68
N ALA A 884 -15.17 -1.85 -13.05
CA ALA A 884 -16.16 -2.27 -12.07
C ALA A 884 -17.26 -3.13 -12.72
N ILE A 885 -17.62 -2.82 -13.97
CA ILE A 885 -18.57 -3.63 -14.75
C ILE A 885 -18.00 -5.03 -15.00
N TYR A 886 -16.71 -5.19 -15.30
CA TYR A 886 -16.08 -6.52 -15.42
C TYR A 886 -16.15 -7.31 -14.11
N GLY A 887 -15.87 -6.65 -12.98
CA GLY A 887 -16.05 -7.25 -11.65
C GLY A 887 -17.50 -7.67 -11.39
N LEU A 888 -18.47 -6.83 -11.78
CA LEU A 888 -19.89 -7.10 -11.66
C LEU A 888 -20.35 -8.28 -12.53
N ILE A 889 -19.85 -8.37 -13.77
CA ILE A 889 -20.13 -9.48 -14.69
C ILE A 889 -19.66 -10.79 -14.07
N ILE A 890 -18.42 -10.85 -13.57
CA ILE A 890 -17.91 -12.05 -12.90
C ILE A 890 -18.71 -12.34 -11.63
N ALA A 891 -19.01 -11.33 -10.81
CA ALA A 891 -19.79 -11.52 -9.60
C ALA A 891 -21.15 -12.17 -9.87
N PHE A 892 -21.95 -11.62 -10.79
CA PHE A 892 -23.24 -12.22 -11.13
C PHE A 892 -23.12 -13.55 -11.86
N LYS A 893 -22.10 -13.73 -12.70
CA LYS A 893 -21.87 -15.01 -13.41
C LYS A 893 -21.47 -16.12 -12.46
N VAL A 894 -20.83 -15.78 -11.36
CA VAL A 894 -20.44 -16.71 -10.30
C VAL A 894 -21.63 -17.01 -9.38
N LEU A 895 -22.49 -16.01 -9.11
CA LEU A 895 -23.67 -16.16 -8.24
C LEU A 895 -24.86 -16.90 -8.90
N GLY A 896 -25.00 -16.80 -10.23
CA GLY A 896 -26.07 -17.45 -11.00
C GLY A 896 -25.60 -18.65 -11.78
#